data_AF-A4WVR4-F1
#
_entry.id   AF-A4WVR4-F1
#
_cell.length_a   1.000
_cell.length_b   1.000
_cell.length_c   1.000
_cell.angle_alpha   90.00
_cell.angle_beta   90.00
_cell.angle_gamma   90.00
#
_symmetry.space_group_name_H-M   'P 1'
#
loop_
_entity.id
_entity.type
_entity.pdbx_description
1 polymer ?
#
loop_
_entity_poly.entity_id
_entity_poly.type
_entity_poly.pdbx_seq_one_letter_code
_entity_poly.pdbx_strand_id
1 'polypeptide(L)'
;MAIDPDITPFLDALAARIAGLETQLAAQVQNAQAEADGLAAQLAAVRADLLALGAHASDETADLLARLAALETALPGLADSSSCGDNELSDRLNTLRRTTDAGDAALSDRLVRVQDALDQLENHLTGALNRISQLEGTTTPDVGMADLFEDGTGGSPEGWRQVWNALPWIEAQGCVQAEPTSTARSLLACDAADGAVDIETLALFTFAEAGGFAGLAVRAAGAAARETGYRVMFNNNGSGPSLQVVRFNEGTATILSNLAFARAAEGNCWLRVRMVGATLSWKAWAATANEPAAWTGTLTDTSPITTGGWAGLCAGGGNGLATVRCQRFSWSFDGASAAPVEVAAPAGSGGTLPAPVEANPWELLGTLPLPVIAYDDPATRTVHVPPGQRYAHIKVTADQPVRMTAILRPFVQNSTGGGINVGSDQSLWVGDYWHVWRPDDDPEMWITIDMRTTTRTAGQRFLLYLHTDMGGWRTASPVSAYIEIKDGAVNEPPAVLPRHRPPMRLDISGTPTAQLDAATARWSDTGYIDNSASGTPCWRSRLSHGYTQDGNAEVGLYMNEDVWPTQSASPHARVSDGQGRTAIRLRSCRLPAPVTYNSTRIFYHQASVLIGQRMPEWRGKTGIWTARCVTSSRKFSWPAFWLIAEGWPPEIDVFEHFNSIYGSWPDGGWSTCNVHSGEYGSLSVRTRAPLKFDLRKLGFDSFDAYSEIHDYAVLVTRERIYCFIDGIEVYCGPNGAKHQNWDANWSLYPMFDVAAKFASPDSYAYSDGSGDMHIYSAARYETSAASLVPVTDARPWLRATRFQVNP
;
A
#
# COMPACT_ATOMS: atom_id res chain seq x y z
N MET A 1 -74.88 2.44 17.70
CA MET A 1 -73.96 2.01 16.63
C MET A 1 -73.32 0.73 17.11
N ALA A 2 -73.72 -0.40 16.56
CA ALA A 2 -73.09 -1.68 16.88
C ALA A 2 -71.75 -1.74 16.13
N ILE A 3 -70.67 -2.01 16.86
CA ILE A 3 -69.35 -2.29 16.26
C ILE A 3 -69.48 -3.61 15.50
N ASP A 4 -68.97 -3.64 14.27
CA ASP A 4 -68.98 -4.81 13.41
C ASP A 4 -68.35 -6.02 14.15
N PRO A 5 -69.08 -7.14 14.32
CA PRO A 5 -68.57 -8.31 15.01
C PRO A 5 -67.30 -8.90 14.38
N ASP A 6 -66.98 -8.56 13.13
CA ASP A 6 -65.77 -9.03 12.43
C ASP A 6 -64.51 -8.21 12.75
N ILE A 7 -64.63 -7.04 13.40
CA ILE A 7 -63.48 -6.22 13.82
C ILE A 7 -62.84 -6.73 15.12
N THR A 8 -63.63 -7.33 16.00
CA THR A 8 -63.14 -7.77 17.33
C THR A 8 -62.00 -8.80 17.24
N PRO A 9 -62.05 -9.85 16.40
CA PRO A 9 -60.94 -10.81 16.28
C PRO A 9 -59.65 -10.18 15.75
N PHE A 10 -59.76 -9.15 14.89
CA PHE A 10 -58.60 -8.44 14.36
C PHE A 10 -57.95 -7.57 15.43
N LEU A 11 -58.75 -6.85 16.23
CA LEU A 11 -58.25 -6.07 17.35
C LEU A 11 -57.62 -6.95 18.43
N ASP A 12 -58.19 -8.13 18.70
CA ASP A 12 -57.63 -9.11 19.64
C ASP A 12 -56.29 -9.67 19.14
N ALA A 13 -56.17 -9.96 17.83
CA ALA A 13 -54.91 -10.41 17.23
C ALA A 13 -53.83 -9.31 17.26
N LEU A 14 -54.23 -8.04 17.06
CA LEU A 14 -53.32 -6.89 17.13
C LEU A 14 -52.86 -6.64 18.58
N ALA A 15 -53.77 -6.74 19.55
CA ALA A 15 -53.45 -6.64 20.96
C ALA A 15 -52.50 -7.76 21.41
N ALA A 16 -52.73 -9.01 20.97
CA ALA A 16 -51.84 -10.13 21.25
C ALA A 16 -50.44 -9.93 20.64
N ARG A 17 -50.36 -9.37 19.42
CA ARG A 17 -49.09 -9.08 18.77
C ARG A 17 -48.33 -7.94 19.46
N ILE A 18 -49.03 -6.90 19.91
CA ILE A 18 -48.44 -5.82 20.71
C ILE A 18 -47.90 -6.37 22.03
N ALA A 19 -48.67 -7.18 22.76
CA ALA A 19 -48.22 -7.79 24.01
C ALA A 19 -46.99 -8.72 23.81
N GLY A 20 -46.93 -9.43 22.69
CA GLY A 20 -45.76 -10.23 22.29
C GLY A 20 -44.51 -9.37 22.04
N LEU A 21 -44.67 -8.24 21.34
CA LEU A 21 -43.59 -7.29 21.08
C LEU A 21 -43.11 -6.59 22.36
N GLU A 22 -44.02 -6.22 23.26
CA GLU A 22 -43.68 -5.63 24.56
C GLU A 22 -42.87 -6.61 25.43
N THR A 23 -43.24 -7.90 25.41
CA THR A 23 -42.51 -8.96 26.12
C THR A 23 -41.11 -9.17 25.53
N GLN A 24 -40.98 -9.16 24.20
CA GLN A 24 -39.69 -9.27 23.52
C GLN A 24 -38.79 -8.06 23.81
N LEU A 25 -39.35 -6.85 23.78
CA LEU A 25 -38.62 -5.62 24.09
C LEU A 25 -38.15 -5.62 25.55
N ALA A 26 -39.00 -6.04 26.49
CA ALA A 26 -38.62 -6.14 27.90
C ALA A 26 -37.48 -7.16 28.12
N ALA A 27 -37.50 -8.29 27.43
CA ALA A 27 -36.41 -9.27 27.47
C ALA A 27 -35.11 -8.74 26.86
N GLN A 28 -35.20 -8.00 25.73
CA GLN A 28 -34.03 -7.35 25.12
C GLN A 28 -33.42 -6.28 26.03
N VAL A 29 -34.24 -5.46 26.68
CA VAL A 29 -33.76 -4.45 27.64
C VAL A 29 -33.11 -5.10 28.86
N GLN A 30 -33.66 -6.20 29.38
CA GLN A 30 -33.04 -6.93 30.49
C GLN A 30 -31.71 -7.58 30.09
N ASN A 31 -31.60 -8.14 28.89
CA ASN A 31 -30.36 -8.70 28.38
C ASN A 31 -29.29 -7.61 28.18
N ALA A 32 -29.66 -6.48 27.57
CA ALA A 32 -28.75 -5.35 27.39
C ALA A 32 -28.27 -4.78 28.74
N GLN A 33 -29.14 -4.74 29.76
CA GLN A 33 -28.76 -4.33 31.10
C GLN A 33 -27.79 -5.30 31.76
N ALA A 34 -28.03 -6.61 31.66
CA ALA A 34 -27.12 -7.63 32.19
C ALA A 34 -25.74 -7.60 31.48
N GLU A 35 -25.71 -7.28 30.19
CA GLU A 35 -24.48 -7.12 29.42
C GLU A 35 -23.71 -5.84 29.81
N ALA A 36 -24.42 -4.73 30.02
CA ALA A 36 -23.83 -3.49 30.52
C ALA A 36 -23.22 -3.68 31.92
N ASP A 37 -23.90 -4.41 32.81
CA ASP A 37 -23.41 -4.73 34.15
C ASP A 37 -22.14 -5.63 34.09
N GLY A 38 -22.10 -6.58 33.16
CA GLY A 38 -20.92 -7.42 32.90
C GLY A 38 -19.70 -6.63 32.43
N LEU A 39 -19.90 -5.69 31.49
CA LEU A 39 -18.83 -4.82 30.99
C LEU A 39 -18.32 -3.88 32.09
N ALA A 40 -19.22 -3.34 32.92
CA ALA A 40 -18.85 -2.51 34.06
C ALA A 40 -17.99 -3.27 35.08
N ALA A 41 -18.28 -4.55 35.33
CA ALA A 41 -17.47 -5.40 36.20
C ALA A 41 -16.07 -5.66 35.63
N GLN A 42 -15.94 -5.88 34.31
CA GLN A 42 -14.64 -6.06 33.65
C GLN A 42 -13.79 -4.77 33.67
N LEU A 43 -14.40 -3.61 33.42
CA LEU A 43 -13.73 -2.31 33.54
C LEU A 43 -13.26 -2.05 34.96
N ALA A 44 -14.02 -2.46 35.97
CA ALA A 44 -13.61 -2.36 37.37
C ALA A 44 -12.41 -3.27 37.69
N ALA A 45 -12.33 -4.47 37.10
CA ALA A 45 -11.18 -5.37 37.24
C ALA A 45 -9.92 -4.78 36.60
N VAL A 46 -10.00 -4.30 35.35
CA VAL A 46 -8.89 -3.62 34.65
C VAL A 46 -8.37 -2.43 35.45
N ARG A 47 -9.28 -1.65 36.04
CA ARG A 47 -8.91 -0.52 36.90
C ARG A 47 -8.17 -0.96 38.17
N ALA A 48 -8.56 -2.08 38.77
CA ALA A 48 -7.88 -2.63 39.94
C ALA A 48 -6.46 -3.10 39.58
N ASP A 49 -6.28 -3.76 38.44
CA ASP A 49 -4.98 -4.22 37.95
C ASP A 49 -4.03 -3.06 37.66
N LEU A 50 -4.51 -1.98 37.04
CA LEU A 50 -3.73 -0.76 36.81
C LEU A 50 -3.28 -0.08 38.12
N LEU A 51 -4.15 -0.08 39.15
CA LEU A 51 -3.80 0.46 40.47
C LEU A 51 -2.75 -0.40 41.18
N ALA A 52 -2.86 -1.74 41.06
CA ALA A 52 -1.84 -2.66 41.58
C ALA A 52 -0.49 -2.45 40.89
N LEU A 53 -0.48 -2.28 39.56
CA LEU A 53 0.73 -1.99 38.79
C LEU A 53 1.40 -0.68 39.23
N GLY A 54 0.61 0.37 39.46
CA GLY A 54 1.10 1.65 39.98
C GLY A 54 1.71 1.55 41.39
N ALA A 55 1.10 0.75 42.26
CA ALA A 55 1.64 0.47 43.60
C ALA A 55 2.98 -0.30 43.51
N HIS A 56 3.06 -1.31 42.64
CA HIS A 56 4.29 -2.07 42.41
C HIS A 56 5.45 -1.22 41.89
N ALA A 57 5.20 -0.32 40.93
CA ALA A 57 6.21 0.60 40.41
C ALA A 57 6.69 1.63 41.46
N SER A 58 5.78 2.10 42.32
CA SER A 58 6.13 3.01 43.43
C SER A 58 6.99 2.32 44.49
N ASP A 59 6.62 1.09 44.87
CA ASP A 59 7.39 0.29 45.82
C ASP A 59 8.78 -0.05 45.26
N GLU A 60 8.88 -0.37 43.97
CA GLU A 60 10.15 -0.66 43.29
C GLU A 60 11.10 0.54 43.28
N THR A 61 10.56 1.74 43.02
CA THR A 61 11.34 2.98 43.05
C THR A 61 11.85 3.28 44.46
N ALA A 62 11.02 3.10 45.48
CA ALA A 62 11.39 3.32 46.88
C ALA A 62 12.47 2.32 47.36
N ASP A 63 12.36 1.05 46.97
CA ASP A 63 13.30 -0.01 47.36
C ASP A 63 14.65 0.14 46.63
N LEU A 64 14.65 0.54 45.35
CA LEU A 64 15.87 0.89 44.61
C LEU A 64 16.61 2.08 45.23
N LEU A 65 15.87 3.11 45.64
CA LEU A 65 16.45 4.25 46.36
C LEU A 65 17.01 3.85 47.73
N ALA A 66 16.34 2.95 48.46
CA ALA A 66 16.86 2.40 49.71
C ALA A 66 18.13 1.54 49.51
N ARG A 67 18.19 0.75 48.43
CA ARG A 67 19.39 -0.04 48.05
C ARG A 67 20.55 0.87 47.66
N LEU A 68 20.29 1.94 46.89
CA LEU A 68 21.30 2.92 46.52
C LEU A 68 21.87 3.61 47.77
N ALA A 69 21.00 4.03 48.70
CA ALA A 69 21.42 4.64 49.96
C ALA A 69 22.22 3.67 50.86
N ALA A 70 21.87 2.38 50.90
CA ALA A 70 22.62 1.37 51.63
C ALA A 70 24.00 1.11 51.02
N LEU A 71 24.11 1.08 49.68
CA LEU A 71 25.38 0.96 48.95
C LEU A 71 26.28 2.18 49.17
N GLU A 72 25.72 3.39 49.09
CA GLU A 72 26.43 4.65 49.37
C GLU A 72 26.96 4.70 50.82
N THR A 73 26.21 4.15 51.78
CA THR A 73 26.64 4.09 53.20
C THR A 73 27.74 3.05 53.42
N ALA A 74 27.77 1.96 52.64
CA ALA A 74 28.76 0.90 52.76
C ALA A 74 30.10 1.24 52.07
N LEU A 75 30.08 2.09 51.04
CA LEU A 75 31.26 2.45 50.23
C LEU A 75 32.46 3.02 51.03
N PRO A 76 32.27 3.94 52.00
CA PRO A 76 33.38 4.50 52.78
C PRO A 76 34.16 3.45 53.58
N GLY A 77 33.50 2.39 54.06
CA GLY A 77 34.14 1.30 54.81
C GLY A 77 34.97 0.32 53.96
N LEU A 78 34.83 0.40 52.63
CA LEU A 78 35.64 -0.32 51.64
C LEU A 78 36.86 0.49 51.18
N ALA A 79 36.81 1.82 51.29
CA ALA A 79 37.88 2.72 50.86
C ALA A 79 39.05 2.82 51.87
N ASP A 80 38.82 2.48 53.15
CA ASP A 80 39.88 2.35 54.16
C ASP A 80 40.34 0.90 54.30
N SER A 81 40.89 0.34 53.22
CA SER A 81 41.41 -1.04 53.19
C SER A 81 42.82 -1.17 53.76
N SER A 82 43.35 -0.11 54.39
CA SER A 82 44.74 -0.05 54.84
C SER A 82 45.01 -0.86 56.12
N SER A 83 43.95 -1.29 56.82
CA SER A 83 44.03 -1.97 58.12
C SER A 83 43.31 -3.32 58.24
N CYS A 84 42.69 -3.83 57.18
CA CYS A 84 41.98 -5.13 57.22
C CYS A 84 42.82 -6.26 56.60
N GLY A 85 42.86 -7.43 57.24
CA GLY A 85 43.52 -8.62 56.68
C GLY A 85 42.73 -9.25 55.53
N ASP A 86 43.41 -9.99 54.64
CA ASP A 86 42.82 -10.57 53.41
C ASP A 86 41.55 -11.41 53.66
N ASN A 87 41.49 -12.13 54.79
CA ASN A 87 40.32 -12.91 55.17
C ASN A 87 39.11 -12.03 55.51
N GLU A 88 39.33 -10.90 56.18
CA GLU A 88 38.25 -9.97 56.55
C GLU A 88 37.72 -9.23 55.30
N LEU A 89 38.61 -8.89 54.37
CA LEU A 89 38.21 -8.31 53.08
C LEU A 89 37.40 -9.29 52.23
N SER A 90 37.82 -10.56 52.20
CA SER A 90 37.10 -11.64 51.51
C SER A 90 35.70 -11.88 52.11
N ASP A 91 35.57 -11.89 53.43
CA ASP A 91 34.27 -12.04 54.11
C ASP A 91 33.33 -10.86 53.84
N ARG A 92 33.86 -9.64 53.76
CA ARG A 92 33.10 -8.43 53.38
C ARG A 92 32.63 -8.50 51.92
N LEU A 93 33.50 -8.90 50.99
CA LEU A 93 33.15 -9.10 49.57
C LEU A 93 32.11 -10.22 49.38
N ASN A 94 32.24 -11.33 50.10
CA ASN A 94 31.28 -12.43 50.06
C ASN A 94 29.92 -12.06 50.67
N THR A 95 29.90 -11.14 51.63
CA THR A 95 28.65 -10.61 52.21
C THR A 95 27.97 -9.64 51.25
N LEU A 96 28.75 -8.75 50.61
CA LEU A 96 28.25 -7.86 49.56
C LEU A 96 27.66 -8.67 48.40
N ARG A 97 28.39 -9.68 47.91
CA ARG A 97 27.95 -10.55 46.82
C ARG A 97 26.67 -11.31 47.14
N ARG A 98 26.55 -11.90 48.34
CA ARG A 98 25.31 -12.57 48.78
C ARG A 98 24.12 -11.60 48.86
N THR A 99 24.36 -10.34 49.23
CA THR A 99 23.32 -9.30 49.29
C THR A 99 22.89 -8.88 47.88
N THR A 100 23.82 -8.82 46.93
CA THR A 100 23.52 -8.58 45.51
C THR A 100 22.75 -9.75 44.89
N ASP A 101 23.24 -10.99 45.05
CA ASP A 101 22.62 -12.19 44.48
C ASP A 101 21.18 -12.40 45.01
N ALA A 102 20.95 -12.18 46.31
CA ALA A 102 19.60 -12.23 46.89
C ALA A 102 18.69 -11.10 46.38
N GLY A 103 19.25 -9.91 46.13
CA GLY A 103 18.53 -8.78 45.54
C GLY A 103 18.17 -9.01 44.08
N ASP A 104 19.04 -9.67 43.31
CA ASP A 104 18.80 -9.99 41.90
C ASP A 104 17.76 -11.11 41.75
N ALA A 105 17.77 -12.11 42.63
CA ALA A 105 16.73 -13.13 42.69
C ALA A 105 15.36 -12.52 43.05
N ALA A 106 15.32 -11.61 44.04
CA ALA A 106 14.09 -10.92 44.42
C ALA A 106 13.56 -10.00 43.31
N LEU A 107 14.44 -9.35 42.54
CA LEU A 107 14.08 -8.56 41.36
C LEU A 107 13.53 -9.45 40.25
N SER A 108 14.17 -10.59 39.98
CA SER A 108 13.71 -11.57 38.98
C SER A 108 12.32 -12.12 39.31
N ASP A 109 12.08 -12.54 40.55
CA ASP A 109 10.75 -13.01 40.99
C ASP A 109 9.67 -11.90 40.90
N ARG A 110 10.07 -10.64 41.04
CA ARG A 110 9.16 -9.48 40.92
C ARG A 110 8.85 -9.13 39.47
N LEU A 111 9.84 -9.20 38.57
CA LEU A 111 9.64 -9.03 37.13
C LEU A 111 8.70 -10.09 36.56
N VAL A 112 8.79 -11.33 37.04
CA VAL A 112 7.84 -12.40 36.70
C VAL A 112 6.42 -12.02 37.11
N ARG A 113 6.21 -11.47 38.32
CA ARG A 113 4.88 -11.02 38.76
C ARG A 113 4.33 -9.83 37.97
N VAL A 114 5.19 -8.91 37.53
CA VAL A 114 4.79 -7.80 36.64
C VAL A 114 4.38 -8.35 35.27
N GLN A 115 5.13 -9.32 34.74
CA GLN A 115 4.79 -9.98 33.49
C GLN A 115 3.44 -10.72 33.60
N ASP A 116 3.21 -11.48 34.68
CA ASP A 116 1.95 -12.17 34.92
C ASP A 116 0.75 -11.20 34.98
N ALA A 117 0.94 -10.00 35.54
CA ALA A 117 -0.09 -8.97 35.59
C ALA A 117 -0.36 -8.33 34.22
N LEU A 118 0.67 -8.13 33.40
CA LEU A 118 0.54 -7.66 32.02
C LEU A 118 -0.20 -8.68 31.15
N ASP A 119 0.11 -9.96 31.29
CA ASP A 119 -0.55 -11.05 30.57
C ASP A 119 -2.04 -11.14 30.96
N GLN A 120 -2.38 -10.92 32.24
CA GLN A 120 -3.78 -10.87 32.69
C GLN A 120 -4.53 -9.65 32.10
N LEU A 121 -3.89 -8.49 32.05
CA LEU A 121 -4.45 -7.29 31.44
C LEU A 121 -4.74 -7.50 29.95
N GLU A 122 -3.80 -8.10 29.21
CA GLU A 122 -3.96 -8.42 27.79
C GLU A 122 -5.15 -9.37 27.55
N ASN A 123 -5.27 -10.42 28.36
CA ASN A 123 -6.39 -11.36 28.28
C ASN A 123 -7.74 -10.68 28.57
N HIS A 124 -7.81 -9.81 29.58
CA HIS A 124 -9.03 -9.07 29.92
C HIS A 124 -9.41 -8.05 28.83
N LEU A 125 -8.42 -7.34 28.26
CA LEU A 125 -8.65 -6.37 27.20
C LEU A 125 -9.12 -7.04 25.90
N THR A 126 -8.49 -8.16 25.53
CA THR A 126 -8.86 -8.98 24.38
C THR A 126 -10.28 -9.55 24.55
N GLY A 127 -10.61 -10.05 25.73
CA GLY A 127 -11.97 -10.51 26.04
C GLY A 127 -13.03 -9.40 25.92
N ALA A 128 -12.71 -8.19 26.39
CA ALA A 128 -13.60 -7.03 26.26
C ALA A 128 -13.78 -6.58 24.80
N LEU A 129 -12.69 -6.53 24.02
CA LEU A 129 -12.72 -6.15 22.60
C LEU A 129 -13.49 -7.15 21.74
N ASN A 130 -13.27 -8.45 21.95
CA ASN A 130 -14.02 -9.50 21.26
C ASN A 130 -15.52 -9.42 21.58
N ARG A 131 -15.88 -9.06 22.83
CA ARG A 131 -17.27 -8.89 23.22
C ARG A 131 -17.90 -7.62 22.64
N ILE A 132 -17.15 -6.53 22.55
CA ILE A 132 -17.58 -5.29 21.86
C ILE A 132 -17.82 -5.57 20.38
N SER A 133 -16.91 -6.27 19.70
CA SER A 133 -17.08 -6.69 18.30
C SER A 133 -18.33 -7.56 18.09
N GLN A 134 -18.61 -8.48 19.02
CA GLN A 134 -19.86 -9.27 19.02
C GLN A 134 -21.12 -8.41 19.21
N LEU A 135 -21.05 -7.36 20.04
CA LEU A 135 -22.16 -6.42 20.26
C LEU A 135 -22.38 -5.50 19.05
N GLU A 136 -21.32 -5.10 18.36
CA GLU A 136 -21.39 -4.32 17.11
C GLU A 136 -21.96 -5.16 15.95
N GLY A 137 -21.79 -6.49 15.98
CA GLY A 137 -22.33 -7.43 14.98
C GLY A 137 -23.79 -7.88 15.17
N THR A 138 -24.51 -7.43 16.20
CA THR A 138 -25.87 -7.93 16.54
C THR A 138 -26.99 -6.91 16.31
N THR A 139 -27.04 -6.30 15.12
CA THR A 139 -28.29 -5.69 14.61
C THR A 139 -29.05 -6.70 13.74
N THR A 140 -30.16 -7.24 14.26
CA THR A 140 -31.32 -7.90 13.60
C THR A 140 -31.14 -8.83 12.37
N PRO A 141 -31.86 -9.97 12.32
CA PRO A 141 -31.71 -10.97 11.26
C PRO A 141 -32.45 -10.56 9.98
N ASP A 142 -31.75 -10.37 8.86
CA ASP A 142 -32.16 -10.85 7.53
C ASP A 142 -31.13 -10.50 6.43
N VAL A 143 -31.00 -11.42 5.47
CA VAL A 143 -30.34 -11.35 4.14
C VAL A 143 -28.81 -11.29 4.06
N GLY A 144 -28.20 -12.46 3.78
CA GLY A 144 -26.89 -12.61 3.11
C GLY A 144 -25.66 -12.27 3.96
N MET A 145 -25.15 -13.26 4.69
CA MET A 145 -23.85 -13.13 5.35
C MET A 145 -22.75 -13.38 4.31
N ALA A 146 -21.77 -12.48 4.22
CA ALA A 146 -20.68 -12.58 3.27
C ALA A 146 -19.35 -12.30 3.94
N ASP A 147 -18.35 -13.04 3.51
CA ASP A 147 -16.95 -12.81 3.81
C ASP A 147 -16.23 -12.45 2.49
N LEU A 148 -15.49 -11.35 2.55
CA LEU A 148 -14.74 -10.78 1.44
C LEU A 148 -13.22 -11.01 1.58
N PHE A 149 -12.78 -11.68 2.65
CA PHE A 149 -11.38 -12.00 2.91
C PHE A 149 -10.48 -10.75 2.90
N GLU A 150 -10.89 -9.73 3.66
CA GLU A 150 -10.25 -8.42 3.74
C GLU A 150 -9.34 -8.25 4.99
N ASP A 151 -9.29 -9.25 5.86
CA ASP A 151 -8.63 -9.18 7.17
C ASP A 151 -7.09 -9.23 7.04
N GLY A 152 -6.58 -9.81 5.93
CA GLY A 152 -5.19 -9.67 5.50
C GLY A 152 -4.17 -10.30 6.46
N THR A 153 -4.58 -11.32 7.20
CA THR A 153 -3.84 -11.91 8.34
C THR A 153 -2.53 -12.63 7.96
N GLY A 154 -2.30 -12.93 6.67
CA GLY A 154 -1.17 -13.76 6.23
C GLY A 154 -1.25 -15.22 6.71
N GLY A 155 -2.36 -15.60 7.35
CA GLY A 155 -2.70 -16.93 7.84
C GLY A 155 -4.07 -17.36 7.34
N SER A 156 -4.67 -18.35 8.00
CA SER A 156 -6.08 -18.68 7.73
C SER A 156 -6.98 -17.52 8.19
N PRO A 157 -8.04 -17.18 7.43
CA PRO A 157 -8.92 -16.05 7.79
C PRO A 157 -9.54 -16.20 9.17
N GLU A 158 -9.82 -15.07 9.84
CA GLU A 158 -10.47 -15.08 11.14
C GLU A 158 -11.88 -15.67 11.04
N GLY A 159 -12.28 -16.53 12.00
CA GLY A 159 -13.55 -17.24 11.91
C GLY A 159 -13.59 -18.37 10.87
N TRP A 160 -12.43 -18.80 10.36
CA TRP A 160 -12.29 -19.98 9.53
C TRP A 160 -11.30 -20.98 10.11
N ARG A 161 -11.59 -22.28 9.93
CA ARG A 161 -10.71 -23.36 10.39
C ARG A 161 -10.52 -24.45 9.37
N GLN A 162 -9.35 -25.07 9.41
CA GLN A 162 -9.06 -26.27 8.62
C GLN A 162 -9.62 -27.52 9.32
N VAL A 163 -10.46 -28.30 8.62
CA VAL A 163 -11.19 -29.43 9.25
C VAL A 163 -10.83 -30.81 8.66
N TRP A 164 -10.72 -30.94 7.34
CA TRP A 164 -10.36 -32.21 6.69
C TRP A 164 -8.83 -32.34 6.56
N ASN A 165 -8.30 -32.72 5.39
CA ASN A 165 -6.85 -32.78 5.19
C ASN A 165 -6.28 -31.37 5.19
N ALA A 166 -5.11 -31.19 5.82
CA ALA A 166 -4.45 -29.90 5.89
C ALA A 166 -4.13 -29.35 4.49
N LEU A 167 -4.48 -28.09 4.28
CA LEU A 167 -4.09 -27.30 3.12
C LEU A 167 -3.83 -25.88 3.63
N PRO A 168 -2.64 -25.32 3.45
CA PRO A 168 -2.37 -23.95 3.85
C PRO A 168 -3.24 -22.99 3.02
N TRP A 169 -4.26 -22.44 3.67
CA TRP A 169 -5.03 -21.31 3.16
C TRP A 169 -4.46 -20.04 3.76
N ILE A 170 -4.09 -19.12 2.88
CA ILE A 170 -3.49 -17.84 3.25
C ILE A 170 -4.42 -16.76 2.76
N GLU A 171 -4.81 -15.88 3.66
CA GLU A 171 -5.51 -14.67 3.32
C GLU A 171 -4.53 -13.59 2.88
N ALA A 172 -4.68 -13.14 1.63
CA ALA A 172 -3.84 -12.12 1.04
C ALA A 172 -4.58 -11.41 -0.09
N GLN A 173 -4.46 -10.07 -0.15
CA GLN A 173 -4.91 -9.27 -1.31
C GLN A 173 -6.42 -9.37 -1.58
N GLY A 174 -7.27 -9.39 -0.53
CA GLY A 174 -8.73 -9.44 -0.70
C GLY A 174 -9.23 -10.80 -1.21
N CYS A 175 -8.48 -11.87 -0.93
CA CYS A 175 -8.87 -13.23 -1.25
C CYS A 175 -8.19 -14.21 -0.29
N VAL A 176 -8.77 -15.40 -0.17
CA VAL A 176 -8.08 -16.54 0.44
C VAL A 176 -7.53 -17.42 -0.68
N GLN A 177 -6.25 -17.77 -0.59
CA GLN A 177 -5.53 -18.55 -1.60
C GLN A 177 -4.97 -19.84 -1.02
N ALA A 178 -4.92 -20.87 -1.85
CA ALA A 178 -4.25 -22.12 -1.55
C ALA A 178 -3.52 -22.68 -2.77
N GLU A 179 -2.45 -23.42 -2.51
CA GLU A 179 -1.63 -24.11 -3.51
C GLU A 179 -1.69 -25.63 -3.28
N PRO A 180 -2.79 -26.31 -3.63
CA PRO A 180 -2.90 -27.74 -3.46
C PRO A 180 -1.88 -28.50 -4.33
N THR A 181 -1.05 -29.30 -3.68
CA THR A 181 -0.08 -30.23 -4.32
C THR A 181 -0.56 -31.67 -4.34
N SER A 182 -1.78 -31.92 -3.85
CA SER A 182 -2.38 -33.25 -3.80
C SER A 182 -3.88 -33.21 -4.08
N THR A 183 -4.43 -34.38 -4.41
CA THR A 183 -5.87 -34.60 -4.55
C THR A 183 -6.56 -34.90 -3.21
N ALA A 184 -5.84 -34.73 -2.09
CA ALA A 184 -6.40 -34.95 -0.76
C ALA A 184 -7.58 -34.00 -0.51
N ARG A 185 -8.56 -34.49 0.25
CA ARG A 185 -9.81 -33.76 0.51
C ARG A 185 -9.56 -32.70 1.56
N SER A 186 -9.42 -31.44 1.15
CA SER A 186 -9.27 -30.30 2.05
C SER A 186 -10.60 -29.59 2.28
N LEU A 187 -10.73 -28.94 3.44
CA LEU A 187 -11.83 -28.05 3.75
C LEU A 187 -11.34 -26.94 4.69
N LEU A 188 -11.44 -25.70 4.21
CA LEU A 188 -11.45 -24.50 5.05
C LEU A 188 -12.92 -24.18 5.37
N ALA A 189 -13.33 -24.45 6.60
CA ALA A 189 -14.70 -24.30 7.07
C ALA A 189 -14.92 -22.90 7.66
N CYS A 190 -16.05 -22.28 7.33
CA CYS A 190 -16.51 -21.04 7.94
C CYS A 190 -17.22 -21.38 9.25
N ASP A 191 -16.72 -20.87 10.37
CA ASP A 191 -17.28 -21.14 11.70
C ASP A 191 -18.68 -20.56 11.85
N ALA A 192 -18.95 -19.43 11.22
CA ALA A 192 -20.27 -18.82 11.21
C ALA A 192 -21.32 -19.70 10.49
N ALA A 193 -20.92 -20.62 9.62
CA ALA A 193 -21.81 -21.54 8.92
C ALA A 193 -21.91 -22.94 9.58
N ASP A 194 -21.37 -23.11 10.78
CA ASP A 194 -21.45 -24.37 11.54
C ASP A 194 -22.91 -24.72 11.92
N GLY A 195 -23.22 -26.01 11.98
CA GLY A 195 -24.53 -26.53 12.38
C GLY A 195 -25.64 -26.38 11.33
N ALA A 196 -25.37 -25.79 10.15
CA ALA A 196 -26.38 -25.56 9.14
C ALA A 196 -26.93 -26.87 8.55
N VAL A 197 -28.25 -27.06 8.65
CA VAL A 197 -28.95 -28.18 8.00
C VAL A 197 -29.36 -27.75 6.60
N ASP A 198 -30.12 -26.68 6.44
CA ASP A 198 -30.41 -26.11 5.13
C ASP A 198 -29.52 -24.90 4.91
N ILE A 199 -28.86 -24.85 3.75
CA ILE A 199 -27.89 -23.79 3.46
C ILE A 199 -27.80 -23.53 1.97
N GLU A 200 -27.66 -22.26 1.62
CA GLU A 200 -27.21 -21.85 0.31
C GLU A 200 -25.90 -21.09 0.43
N THR A 201 -24.92 -21.43 -0.40
CA THR A 201 -23.61 -20.79 -0.45
C THR A 201 -23.29 -20.31 -1.86
N LEU A 202 -22.58 -19.19 -1.96
CA LEU A 202 -22.09 -18.63 -3.22
C LEU A 202 -20.64 -18.19 -3.04
N ALA A 203 -19.76 -18.60 -3.96
CA ALA A 203 -18.37 -18.18 -3.96
C ALA A 203 -17.84 -17.79 -5.34
N LEU A 204 -16.88 -16.85 -5.35
CA LEU A 204 -16.15 -16.41 -6.53
C LEU A 204 -14.74 -17.02 -6.52
N PHE A 205 -14.53 -18.02 -7.36
CA PHE A 205 -13.22 -18.66 -7.53
C PHE A 205 -12.45 -18.04 -8.68
N THR A 206 -11.15 -17.83 -8.47
CA THR A 206 -10.19 -17.44 -9.50
C THR A 206 -9.19 -18.58 -9.68
N PHE A 207 -8.99 -19.00 -10.92
CA PHE A 207 -8.03 -20.04 -11.29
C PHE A 207 -6.89 -19.40 -12.08
N ALA A 208 -5.66 -19.67 -11.65
CA ALA A 208 -4.45 -19.24 -12.36
C ALA A 208 -4.04 -20.20 -13.47
N GLU A 209 -4.56 -21.44 -13.46
CA GLU A 209 -4.23 -22.45 -14.47
C GLU A 209 -5.28 -23.57 -14.55
N ALA A 210 -5.25 -24.32 -15.66
CA ALA A 210 -6.24 -25.36 -15.98
C ALA A 210 -6.25 -26.55 -14.99
N GLY A 211 -5.20 -26.73 -14.18
CA GLY A 211 -5.00 -27.90 -13.31
C GLY A 211 -5.62 -27.81 -11.92
N GLY A 212 -6.08 -26.63 -11.48
CA GLY A 212 -6.61 -26.42 -10.14
C GLY A 212 -8.07 -26.86 -9.97
N PHE A 213 -8.35 -27.60 -8.90
CA PHE A 213 -9.70 -27.94 -8.45
C PHE A 213 -10.07 -27.04 -7.27
N ALA A 214 -11.25 -26.44 -7.31
CA ALA A 214 -11.81 -25.74 -6.17
C ALA A 214 -13.34 -25.84 -6.15
N GLY A 215 -13.94 -25.63 -5.00
CA GLY A 215 -15.38 -25.74 -4.85
C GLY A 215 -15.89 -25.48 -3.44
N LEU A 216 -17.14 -25.84 -3.24
CA LEU A 216 -17.86 -25.63 -1.99
C LEU A 216 -18.20 -26.95 -1.32
N ALA A 217 -18.08 -26.98 0.01
CA ALA A 217 -18.60 -28.06 0.84
C ALA A 217 -19.78 -27.55 1.69
N VAL A 218 -20.77 -28.41 1.95
CA VAL A 218 -21.94 -28.13 2.78
C VAL A 218 -22.29 -29.35 3.64
N ARG A 219 -22.85 -29.12 4.84
CA ARG A 219 -23.06 -30.14 5.89
C ARG A 219 -21.78 -30.94 6.21
N ALA A 220 -20.65 -30.27 6.13
CA ALA A 220 -19.36 -30.90 6.35
C ALA A 220 -19.13 -31.17 7.84
N ALA A 221 -18.64 -32.36 8.14
CA ALA A 221 -18.28 -32.81 9.47
C ALA A 221 -17.13 -33.83 9.40
N GLY A 222 -16.69 -34.29 10.57
CA GLY A 222 -15.61 -35.26 10.71
C GLY A 222 -14.22 -34.66 10.47
N ALA A 223 -13.24 -35.51 10.24
CA ALA A 223 -11.84 -35.13 10.02
C ALA A 223 -11.28 -35.87 8.80
N ALA A 224 -10.01 -35.63 8.46
CA ALA A 224 -9.32 -36.37 7.39
C ALA A 224 -9.53 -37.89 7.50
N ALA A 225 -9.86 -38.53 6.38
CA ALA A 225 -10.23 -39.95 6.24
C ALA A 225 -11.55 -40.39 6.92
N ARG A 226 -12.26 -39.50 7.61
CA ARG A 226 -13.60 -39.70 8.16
C ARG A 226 -14.54 -38.55 7.79
N GLU A 227 -14.37 -38.03 6.57
CA GLU A 227 -15.12 -36.89 6.09
C GLU A 227 -16.60 -37.27 5.91
N THR A 228 -17.50 -36.39 6.36
CA THR A 228 -18.94 -36.51 6.14
C THR A 228 -19.46 -35.20 5.57
N GLY A 229 -20.38 -35.23 4.60
CA GLY A 229 -20.98 -34.04 3.98
C GLY A 229 -21.04 -34.08 2.46
N TYR A 230 -21.34 -32.95 1.83
CA TYR A 230 -21.40 -32.82 0.37
C TYR A 230 -20.32 -31.87 -0.14
N ARG A 231 -19.83 -32.14 -1.35
CA ARG A 231 -18.89 -31.29 -2.06
C ARG A 231 -19.32 -31.11 -3.51
N VAL A 232 -19.36 -29.85 -3.96
CA VAL A 232 -19.54 -29.47 -5.36
C VAL A 232 -18.28 -28.75 -5.82
N MET A 233 -17.61 -29.27 -6.84
CA MET A 233 -16.26 -28.83 -7.18
C MET A 233 -16.08 -28.69 -8.68
N PHE A 234 -15.40 -27.63 -9.11
CA PHE A 234 -14.77 -27.60 -10.42
C PHE A 234 -13.65 -28.64 -10.44
N ASN A 235 -13.81 -29.67 -11.26
CA ASN A 235 -12.92 -30.82 -11.34
C ASN A 235 -12.45 -31.03 -12.79
N ASN A 236 -11.51 -31.93 -13.00
CA ASN A 236 -11.12 -32.42 -14.31
C ASN A 236 -11.22 -33.94 -14.30
N ASN A 237 -12.09 -34.50 -15.13
CA ASN A 237 -12.14 -35.94 -15.32
C ASN A 237 -11.19 -36.32 -16.48
N GLY A 238 -10.91 -37.61 -16.67
CA GLY A 238 -10.07 -38.08 -17.78
C GLY A 238 -10.60 -37.74 -19.19
N SER A 239 -11.75 -37.07 -19.30
CA SER A 239 -12.41 -36.61 -20.52
C SER A 239 -12.54 -35.07 -20.59
N GLY A 240 -12.07 -34.31 -19.60
CA GLY A 240 -12.04 -32.84 -19.56
C GLY A 240 -12.68 -32.19 -18.33
N PRO A 241 -12.72 -30.84 -18.28
CA PRO A 241 -13.27 -30.07 -17.16
C PRO A 241 -14.74 -30.37 -16.87
N SER A 242 -15.07 -30.51 -15.58
CA SER A 242 -16.42 -30.87 -15.11
C SER A 242 -16.80 -30.20 -13.79
N LEU A 243 -18.09 -30.17 -13.49
CA LEU A 243 -18.63 -29.92 -12.15
C LEU A 243 -19.00 -31.25 -11.52
N GLN A 244 -18.24 -31.64 -10.50
CA GLN A 244 -18.45 -32.90 -9.79
C GLN A 244 -19.16 -32.66 -8.45
N VAL A 245 -20.19 -33.46 -8.19
CA VAL A 245 -20.89 -33.52 -6.92
C VAL A 245 -20.58 -34.84 -6.24
N VAL A 246 -20.08 -34.78 -5.01
CA VAL A 246 -19.68 -35.95 -4.22
C VAL A 246 -20.32 -35.87 -2.84
N ARG A 247 -20.87 -36.98 -2.36
CA ARG A 247 -21.20 -37.19 -0.95
C ARG A 247 -20.06 -37.94 -0.27
N PHE A 248 -19.70 -37.52 0.93
CA PHE A 248 -18.86 -38.27 1.84
C PHE A 248 -19.69 -38.77 3.03
N ASN A 249 -19.49 -40.03 3.41
CA ASN A 249 -20.08 -40.62 4.60
C ASN A 249 -19.00 -41.44 5.31
N GLU A 250 -18.50 -40.94 6.45
CA GLU A 250 -17.39 -41.55 7.21
C GLU A 250 -16.18 -41.86 6.31
N GLY A 251 -15.78 -40.90 5.48
CA GLY A 251 -14.64 -40.98 4.56
C GLY A 251 -14.91 -41.69 3.24
N THR A 252 -16.06 -42.34 3.08
CA THR A 252 -16.46 -43.02 1.84
C THR A 252 -17.06 -42.03 0.84
N ALA A 253 -16.42 -41.87 -0.31
CA ALA A 253 -16.86 -40.97 -1.37
C ALA A 253 -17.85 -41.65 -2.33
N THR A 254 -19.00 -41.03 -2.56
CA THR A 254 -19.96 -41.42 -3.60
C THR A 254 -20.15 -40.26 -4.57
N ILE A 255 -19.78 -40.43 -5.85
CA ILE A 255 -20.07 -39.42 -6.88
C ILE A 255 -21.57 -39.47 -7.18
N LEU A 256 -22.27 -38.37 -6.95
CA LEU A 256 -23.71 -38.23 -7.19
C LEU A 256 -24.00 -37.60 -8.56
N SER A 257 -23.11 -36.73 -9.04
CA SER A 257 -23.20 -36.13 -10.37
C SER A 257 -21.82 -35.73 -10.88
N ASN A 258 -21.67 -35.73 -12.20
CA ASN A 258 -20.46 -35.24 -12.87
C ASN A 258 -20.85 -34.66 -14.24
N LEU A 259 -21.06 -33.34 -14.30
CA LEU A 259 -21.52 -32.66 -15.50
C LEU A 259 -20.34 -31.98 -16.21
N ALA A 260 -20.27 -32.10 -17.54
CA ALA A 260 -19.29 -31.35 -18.31
C ALA A 260 -19.48 -29.84 -18.10
N PHE A 261 -18.42 -29.13 -17.77
CA PHE A 261 -18.44 -27.68 -17.56
C PHE A 261 -17.17 -27.07 -18.11
N ALA A 262 -17.27 -26.39 -19.24
CA ALA A 262 -16.13 -25.77 -19.90
C ALA A 262 -15.74 -24.47 -19.16
N ARG A 263 -14.74 -24.58 -18.29
CA ARG A 263 -14.07 -23.45 -17.65
C ARG A 263 -12.84 -23.04 -18.49
N ALA A 264 -12.58 -21.75 -18.61
CA ALA A 264 -11.30 -21.26 -19.14
C ALA A 264 -10.13 -21.72 -18.24
N ALA A 265 -8.94 -21.88 -18.83
CA ALA A 265 -7.73 -22.25 -18.09
C ALA A 265 -7.35 -21.19 -17.04
N GLU A 266 -7.53 -19.91 -17.39
CA GLU A 266 -7.42 -18.75 -16.51
C GLU A 266 -8.75 -18.01 -16.49
N GLY A 267 -9.24 -17.64 -15.30
CA GLY A 267 -10.43 -16.81 -15.18
C GLY A 267 -11.24 -17.01 -13.90
N ASN A 268 -12.22 -16.12 -13.74
CA ASN A 268 -13.07 -16.05 -12.56
C ASN A 268 -14.41 -16.75 -12.82
N CYS A 269 -14.85 -17.58 -11.89
CA CYS A 269 -16.11 -18.33 -11.98
C CYS A 269 -16.87 -18.28 -10.67
N TRP A 270 -18.16 -18.01 -10.77
CA TRP A 270 -19.10 -18.16 -9.68
C TRP A 270 -19.49 -19.62 -9.51
N LEU A 271 -19.63 -20.07 -8.27
CA LEU A 271 -20.24 -21.33 -7.91
C LEU A 271 -21.27 -21.09 -6.81
N ARG A 272 -22.52 -21.46 -7.06
CA ARG A 272 -23.60 -21.47 -6.08
C ARG A 272 -24.03 -22.89 -5.79
N VAL A 273 -24.20 -23.22 -4.51
CA VAL A 273 -24.67 -24.52 -4.02
C VAL A 273 -25.79 -24.31 -3.02
N ARG A 274 -26.89 -25.02 -3.19
CA ARG A 274 -28.05 -25.00 -2.31
C ARG A 274 -28.34 -26.40 -1.82
N MET A 275 -28.47 -26.58 -0.52
CA MET A 275 -28.90 -27.80 0.14
C MET A 275 -30.16 -27.52 0.94
N VAL A 276 -31.25 -28.20 0.58
CA VAL A 276 -32.53 -28.15 1.32
C VAL A 276 -33.06 -29.55 1.50
N GLY A 277 -33.24 -29.99 2.75
CA GLY A 277 -33.68 -31.34 3.05
C GLY A 277 -32.70 -32.41 2.53
N ALA A 278 -33.08 -33.16 1.51
CA ALA A 278 -32.22 -34.14 0.82
C ALA A 278 -31.82 -33.70 -0.60
N THR A 279 -32.21 -32.49 -1.01
CA THR A 279 -32.04 -31.98 -2.37
C THR A 279 -30.87 -31.02 -2.43
N LEU A 280 -29.92 -31.33 -3.32
CA LEU A 280 -28.78 -30.49 -3.65
C LEU A 280 -28.99 -29.87 -5.04
N SER A 281 -28.88 -28.56 -5.14
CA SER A 281 -28.86 -27.81 -6.40
C SER A 281 -27.57 -27.02 -6.54
N TRP A 282 -27.03 -26.93 -7.74
CA TRP A 282 -25.81 -26.17 -7.99
C TRP A 282 -25.84 -25.49 -9.35
N LYS A 283 -25.17 -24.34 -9.43
CA LYS A 283 -24.91 -23.66 -10.70
C LYS A 283 -23.57 -22.96 -10.69
N ALA A 284 -22.97 -22.85 -11.87
CA ALA A 284 -21.74 -22.12 -12.06
C ALA A 284 -21.78 -21.34 -13.37
N TRP A 285 -21.11 -20.20 -13.40
CA TRP A 285 -21.01 -19.34 -14.57
C TRP A 285 -19.73 -18.50 -14.52
N ALA A 286 -19.27 -18.03 -15.68
CA ALA A 286 -18.15 -17.11 -15.74
C ALA A 286 -18.52 -15.80 -15.04
N ALA A 287 -17.57 -15.18 -14.32
CA ALA A 287 -17.83 -13.93 -13.60
C ALA A 287 -18.26 -12.76 -14.50
N THR A 288 -17.96 -12.83 -15.79
CA THR A 288 -18.33 -11.85 -16.81
C THR A 288 -19.74 -12.07 -17.38
N ALA A 289 -20.42 -13.16 -17.00
CA ALA A 289 -21.75 -13.50 -17.46
C ALA A 289 -22.79 -13.28 -16.35
N ASN A 290 -24.05 -13.03 -16.75
CA ASN A 290 -25.16 -12.97 -15.82
C ASN A 290 -25.42 -14.33 -15.18
N GLU A 291 -25.94 -14.32 -13.95
CA GLU A 291 -26.32 -15.55 -13.26
C GLU A 291 -27.39 -16.32 -14.07
N PRO A 292 -27.19 -17.63 -14.31
CA PRO A 292 -28.21 -18.45 -14.96
C PRO A 292 -29.49 -18.56 -14.11
N ALA A 293 -30.63 -18.30 -14.76
CA ALA A 293 -31.95 -18.45 -14.14
C ALA A 293 -32.22 -19.91 -13.72
N ALA A 294 -31.78 -20.89 -14.52
CA ALA A 294 -31.89 -22.30 -14.22
C ALA A 294 -30.68 -22.81 -13.44
N TRP A 295 -30.89 -23.78 -12.54
CA TRP A 295 -29.81 -24.54 -11.92
C TRP A 295 -29.08 -25.38 -12.96
N THR A 296 -27.74 -25.41 -12.91
CA THR A 296 -26.91 -26.25 -13.77
C THR A 296 -27.16 -27.73 -13.49
N GLY A 297 -27.45 -28.07 -12.23
CA GLY A 297 -27.96 -29.37 -11.85
C GLY A 297 -28.70 -29.35 -10.52
N THR A 298 -29.63 -30.28 -10.38
CA THR A 298 -30.37 -30.55 -9.14
C THR A 298 -30.51 -32.05 -8.99
N LEU A 299 -30.26 -32.58 -7.79
CA LEU A 299 -30.49 -33.99 -7.46
C LEU A 299 -31.06 -34.12 -6.04
N THR A 300 -31.82 -35.18 -5.80
CA THR A 300 -32.26 -35.58 -4.46
C THR A 300 -31.50 -36.84 -4.06
N ASP A 301 -30.74 -36.76 -2.98
CA ASP A 301 -29.95 -37.88 -2.46
C ASP A 301 -30.86 -38.88 -1.74
N THR A 302 -30.82 -40.14 -2.17
CA THR A 302 -31.61 -41.23 -1.59
C THR A 302 -31.03 -41.77 -0.28
N SER A 303 -29.85 -41.33 0.13
CA SER A 303 -29.25 -41.65 1.44
C SER A 303 -28.57 -40.41 2.03
N PRO A 304 -29.36 -39.40 2.44
CA PRO A 304 -28.85 -38.07 2.72
C PRO A 304 -28.09 -37.99 4.04
N ILE A 305 -27.09 -37.11 4.10
CA ILE A 305 -26.51 -36.65 5.37
C ILE A 305 -27.52 -35.71 6.02
N THR A 306 -28.15 -36.13 7.10
CA THR A 306 -29.25 -35.39 7.77
C THR A 306 -28.77 -34.50 8.91
N THR A 307 -27.55 -34.70 9.40
CA THR A 307 -26.93 -33.86 10.42
C THR A 307 -26.43 -32.56 9.81
N GLY A 308 -26.66 -31.44 10.52
CA GLY A 308 -26.04 -30.16 10.17
C GLY A 308 -24.53 -30.19 10.39
N GLY A 309 -23.83 -29.24 9.76
CA GLY A 309 -22.38 -29.12 9.87
C GLY A 309 -21.89 -27.89 9.12
N TRP A 310 -20.57 -27.78 8.94
CA TRP A 310 -19.94 -26.65 8.30
C TRP A 310 -20.30 -26.48 6.83
N ALA A 311 -20.16 -25.25 6.35
CA ALA A 311 -19.94 -24.97 4.95
C ALA A 311 -18.64 -24.19 4.74
N GLY A 312 -18.05 -24.32 3.56
CA GLY A 312 -16.77 -23.66 3.29
C GLY A 312 -16.13 -24.05 1.97
N LEU A 313 -14.84 -23.73 1.86
CA LEU A 313 -14.06 -23.83 0.64
C LEU A 313 -13.27 -25.13 0.60
N CYS A 314 -13.28 -25.80 -0.53
CA CYS A 314 -12.46 -26.98 -0.77
C CYS A 314 -11.55 -26.75 -1.99
N ALA A 315 -10.35 -27.33 -1.95
CA ALA A 315 -9.39 -27.27 -3.04
C ALA A 315 -8.60 -28.57 -3.18
N GLY A 316 -8.06 -28.81 -4.37
CA GLY A 316 -7.23 -29.96 -4.69
C GLY A 316 -6.45 -29.75 -5.99
N GLY A 317 -5.41 -30.54 -6.22
CA GLY A 317 -4.55 -30.42 -7.40
C GLY A 317 -3.96 -31.77 -7.83
N GLY A 318 -3.56 -31.87 -9.10
CA GLY A 318 -2.69 -32.95 -9.58
C GLY A 318 -1.24 -32.76 -9.15
N ASN A 319 -0.29 -33.56 -9.66
CA ASN A 319 1.14 -33.51 -9.33
C ASN A 319 1.89 -32.23 -9.82
N GLY A 320 1.19 -31.12 -10.05
CA GLY A 320 1.74 -29.81 -10.38
C GLY A 320 1.15 -28.75 -9.45
N LEU A 321 1.91 -27.70 -9.15
CA LEU A 321 1.43 -26.56 -8.37
C LEU A 321 0.22 -25.97 -9.10
N ALA A 322 -0.91 -25.86 -8.41
CA ALA A 322 -2.09 -25.19 -8.90
C ALA A 322 -2.49 -24.10 -7.90
N THR A 323 -2.50 -22.83 -8.29
CA THR A 323 -2.99 -21.77 -7.40
C THR A 323 -4.50 -21.58 -7.58
N VAL A 324 -5.25 -21.75 -6.50
CA VAL A 324 -6.68 -21.43 -6.44
C VAL A 324 -6.92 -20.30 -5.45
N ARG A 325 -7.78 -19.36 -5.83
CA ARG A 325 -8.16 -18.23 -4.97
C ARG A 325 -9.67 -18.15 -4.86
N CYS A 326 -10.16 -17.77 -3.69
CA CYS A 326 -11.55 -17.42 -3.45
C CYS A 326 -11.61 -15.97 -2.99
N GLN A 327 -12.27 -15.12 -3.78
CA GLN A 327 -12.37 -13.69 -3.51
C GLN A 327 -13.58 -13.34 -2.65
N ARG A 328 -14.60 -14.21 -2.66
CA ARG A 328 -15.87 -13.97 -1.98
C ARG A 328 -16.50 -15.29 -1.58
N PHE A 329 -17.04 -15.35 -0.37
CA PHE A 329 -17.89 -16.43 0.09
C PHE A 329 -19.11 -15.84 0.79
N SER A 330 -20.30 -16.31 0.46
CA SER A 330 -21.54 -15.86 1.11
C SER A 330 -22.44 -17.04 1.39
N TRP A 331 -23.26 -16.93 2.43
CA TRP A 331 -24.17 -17.99 2.86
C TRP A 331 -25.51 -17.46 3.37
N SER A 332 -26.52 -18.33 3.31
CA SER A 332 -27.84 -18.14 3.92
C SER A 332 -28.36 -19.45 4.52
N PHE A 333 -28.96 -19.38 5.71
CA PHE A 333 -29.50 -20.53 6.43
C PHE A 333 -30.94 -20.91 6.04
N ASP A 334 -31.60 -20.09 5.21
CA ASP A 334 -32.97 -20.37 4.74
C ASP A 334 -33.01 -21.27 3.49
N GLY A 335 -31.85 -21.61 2.93
CA GLY A 335 -31.75 -22.37 1.69
C GLY A 335 -32.42 -21.71 0.48
N ALA A 336 -32.70 -20.40 0.54
CA ALA A 336 -33.46 -19.68 -0.47
C ALA A 336 -32.87 -18.33 -0.91
N SER A 337 -31.96 -17.73 -0.13
CA SER A 337 -31.62 -16.30 -0.26
C SER A 337 -30.12 -15.94 -0.24
N ALA A 338 -29.20 -16.83 -0.61
CA ALA A 338 -27.79 -16.41 -0.78
C ALA A 338 -27.61 -15.65 -2.11
N ALA A 339 -27.92 -14.35 -2.13
CA ALA A 339 -27.89 -13.53 -3.34
C ALA A 339 -26.46 -13.24 -3.83
N PRO A 340 -26.21 -13.08 -5.15
CA PRO A 340 -25.04 -12.32 -5.58
C PRO A 340 -25.34 -10.87 -5.21
N VAL A 341 -24.43 -10.16 -4.57
CA VAL A 341 -24.61 -8.72 -4.41
C VAL A 341 -24.43 -8.09 -5.80
N GLU A 342 -25.50 -8.02 -6.60
CA GLU A 342 -25.60 -7.16 -7.77
C GLU A 342 -25.92 -5.74 -7.30
N VAL A 343 -24.97 -4.82 -7.47
CA VAL A 343 -25.27 -3.39 -7.50
C VAL A 343 -25.95 -3.12 -8.84
N ALA A 344 -27.28 -3.09 -8.86
CA ALA A 344 -28.03 -2.66 -10.03
C ALA A 344 -27.69 -1.20 -10.39
N ALA A 345 -27.37 -0.95 -11.65
CA ALA A 345 -27.31 0.42 -12.18
C ALA A 345 -28.71 1.06 -12.07
N PRO A 346 -28.87 2.25 -11.46
CA PRO A 346 -30.20 2.81 -11.26
C PRO A 346 -30.76 3.35 -12.58
N ALA A 347 -31.80 2.69 -13.09
CA ALA A 347 -32.79 3.33 -13.94
C ALA A 347 -33.64 4.27 -13.05
N GLY A 348 -33.84 5.49 -13.53
CA GLY A 348 -34.24 6.64 -12.72
C GLY A 348 -35.50 6.47 -11.86
N SER A 349 -35.38 6.83 -10.58
CA SER A 349 -36.42 7.52 -9.81
C SER A 349 -35.85 8.08 -8.50
N GLY A 350 -35.43 9.35 -8.53
CA GLY A 350 -35.66 10.36 -7.48
C GLY A 350 -35.26 10.15 -6.00
N GLY A 351 -34.56 9.08 -5.60
CA GLY A 351 -34.08 8.90 -4.22
C GLY A 351 -32.56 8.90 -4.15
N THR A 352 -31.98 9.82 -3.39
CA THR A 352 -30.53 9.88 -3.11
C THR A 352 -30.08 8.62 -2.39
N LEU A 353 -29.39 7.74 -3.12
CA LEU A 353 -28.58 6.66 -2.56
C LEU A 353 -27.43 7.24 -1.72
N PRO A 354 -26.99 6.58 -0.64
CA PRO A 354 -25.72 6.93 0.00
C PRO A 354 -24.60 6.74 -1.02
N ALA A 355 -23.66 7.69 -1.06
CA ALA A 355 -22.58 7.70 -2.03
C ALA A 355 -21.77 6.38 -1.98
N PRO A 356 -21.27 5.87 -3.12
CA PRO A 356 -20.35 4.74 -3.12
C PRO A 356 -19.20 5.01 -2.14
N VAL A 357 -18.84 4.02 -1.32
CA VAL A 357 -17.63 4.09 -0.49
C VAL A 357 -16.48 4.36 -1.44
N GLU A 358 -15.88 5.54 -1.29
CA GLU A 358 -14.80 5.97 -2.13
C GLU A 358 -13.61 5.03 -1.87
N ALA A 359 -13.07 4.41 -2.93
CA ALA A 359 -11.91 3.52 -2.81
C ALA A 359 -10.79 4.21 -2.04
N ASN A 360 -10.04 3.44 -1.24
CA ASN A 360 -8.97 4.06 -0.47
C ASN A 360 -7.95 4.69 -1.43
N PRO A 361 -7.40 5.87 -1.11
CA PRO A 361 -6.50 6.60 -2.00
C PRO A 361 -5.27 5.81 -2.47
N TRP A 362 -4.76 4.90 -1.64
CA TRP A 362 -3.64 4.02 -2.00
C TRP A 362 -4.05 2.85 -2.91
N GLU A 363 -5.30 2.38 -2.88
CA GLU A 363 -5.79 1.33 -3.79
C GLU A 363 -5.81 1.82 -5.24
N LEU A 364 -6.08 3.11 -5.44
CA LEU A 364 -6.01 3.76 -6.75
C LEU A 364 -4.60 3.73 -7.35
N LEU A 365 -3.57 3.79 -6.50
CA LEU A 365 -2.16 3.70 -6.89
C LEU A 365 -1.66 2.24 -6.99
N GLY A 366 -2.28 1.30 -6.27
CA GLY A 366 -1.90 -0.12 -6.28
C GLY A 366 -2.22 -0.89 -7.57
N THR A 367 -2.95 -0.29 -8.52
CA THR A 367 -3.42 -0.92 -9.77
C THR A 367 -2.59 -0.53 -10.99
N LEU A 368 -1.27 -0.37 -10.84
CA LEU A 368 -0.39 0.01 -11.95
C LEU A 368 -0.39 -1.05 -13.07
N PRO A 369 -0.27 -0.62 -14.34
CA PRO A 369 -0.18 -1.55 -15.46
C PRO A 369 1.20 -2.24 -15.53
N LEU A 370 1.26 -3.34 -16.28
CA LEU A 370 2.48 -3.88 -16.88
C LEU A 370 2.51 -3.56 -18.38
N PRO A 371 3.70 -3.28 -18.94
CA PRO A 371 3.85 -3.23 -20.38
C PRO A 371 3.91 -4.65 -20.95
N VAL A 372 3.19 -4.89 -22.04
CA VAL A 372 3.13 -6.16 -22.76
C VAL A 372 3.56 -5.93 -24.20
N ILE A 373 4.62 -6.60 -24.63
CA ILE A 373 5.05 -6.59 -26.03
C ILE A 373 4.19 -7.59 -26.81
N ALA A 374 3.67 -7.18 -27.97
CA ALA A 374 3.05 -8.11 -28.90
C ALA A 374 4.15 -8.88 -29.67
N TYR A 375 4.26 -10.18 -29.40
CA TYR A 375 5.22 -11.06 -30.09
C TYR A 375 4.58 -11.74 -31.30
N ASP A 376 5.35 -11.85 -32.38
CA ASP A 376 5.00 -12.72 -33.51
C ASP A 376 5.26 -14.20 -33.18
N ASP A 377 6.24 -14.46 -32.31
CA ASP A 377 6.48 -15.76 -31.69
C ASP A 377 6.58 -15.60 -30.15
N PRO A 378 5.49 -15.88 -29.42
CA PRO A 378 5.46 -15.80 -27.96
C PRO A 378 6.41 -16.77 -27.27
N ALA A 379 6.70 -17.94 -27.87
CA ALA A 379 7.53 -18.96 -27.23
C ALA A 379 8.99 -18.52 -27.15
N THR A 380 9.45 -17.79 -28.16
CA THR A 380 10.81 -17.23 -28.21
C THR A 380 10.86 -15.75 -27.82
N ARG A 381 9.72 -15.12 -27.55
CA ARG A 381 9.57 -13.68 -27.28
C ARG A 381 10.14 -12.83 -28.42
N THR A 382 9.77 -13.15 -29.65
CA THR A 382 10.35 -12.55 -30.86
C THR A 382 9.34 -11.68 -31.60
N VAL A 383 9.80 -10.51 -32.05
CA VAL A 383 9.15 -9.66 -33.04
C VAL A 383 9.93 -9.81 -34.34
N HIS A 384 9.25 -10.14 -35.43
CA HIS A 384 9.84 -10.37 -36.73
C HIS A 384 9.79 -9.10 -37.59
N VAL A 385 10.88 -8.87 -38.32
CA VAL A 385 11.02 -7.77 -39.28
C VAL A 385 11.45 -8.35 -40.63
N PRO A 386 10.85 -7.96 -41.77
CA PRO A 386 11.29 -8.45 -43.06
C PRO A 386 12.71 -7.95 -43.42
N PRO A 387 13.48 -8.71 -44.22
CA PRO A 387 14.72 -8.21 -44.82
C PRO A 387 14.47 -6.95 -45.65
N GLY A 388 15.46 -6.06 -45.74
CA GLY A 388 15.33 -4.80 -46.49
C GLY A 388 14.74 -3.63 -45.70
N GLN A 389 14.14 -3.89 -44.52
CA GLN A 389 13.56 -2.83 -43.70
C GLN A 389 14.61 -2.16 -42.80
N ARG A 390 14.51 -0.83 -42.61
CA ARG A 390 15.39 -0.07 -41.70
C ARG A 390 14.84 0.02 -40.28
N TYR A 391 13.52 0.08 -40.14
CA TYR A 391 12.87 0.34 -38.87
C TYR A 391 12.16 -0.90 -38.35
N ALA A 392 12.36 -1.24 -37.09
CA ALA A 392 11.53 -2.22 -36.40
C ALA A 392 10.44 -1.49 -35.63
N HIS A 393 9.19 -1.91 -35.79
CA HIS A 393 8.02 -1.37 -35.12
C HIS A 393 7.49 -2.39 -34.11
N ILE A 394 7.43 -2.00 -32.85
CA ILE A 394 7.10 -2.86 -31.71
C ILE A 394 5.84 -2.31 -31.07
N LYS A 395 4.77 -3.10 -31.09
CA LYS A 395 3.54 -2.79 -30.36
C LYS A 395 3.71 -3.16 -28.88
N VAL A 396 3.44 -2.20 -28.02
CA VAL A 396 3.46 -2.34 -26.57
C VAL A 396 2.09 -1.95 -26.04
N THR A 397 1.53 -2.74 -25.12
CA THR A 397 0.20 -2.49 -24.53
C THR A 397 0.30 -2.48 -23.02
N ALA A 398 -0.27 -1.48 -22.35
CA ALA A 398 -0.53 -1.52 -20.93
C ALA A 398 -1.66 -2.55 -20.65
N ASP A 399 -1.40 -3.56 -19.81
CA ASP A 399 -2.36 -4.63 -19.49
C ASP A 399 -3.59 -4.16 -18.70
N GLN A 400 -3.56 -2.92 -18.22
CA GLN A 400 -4.59 -2.24 -17.43
C GLN A 400 -4.67 -0.76 -17.84
N PRO A 401 -5.76 -0.05 -17.50
CA PRO A 401 -5.84 1.38 -17.71
C PRO A 401 -4.68 2.15 -17.06
N VAL A 402 -4.10 3.08 -17.81
CA VAL A 402 -3.05 3.97 -17.29
C VAL A 402 -3.69 5.00 -16.36
N ARG A 403 -3.49 4.84 -15.05
CA ARG A 403 -4.04 5.75 -14.02
C ARG A 403 -3.08 6.85 -13.60
N MET A 404 -1.78 6.65 -13.80
CA MET A 404 -0.74 7.64 -13.52
C MET A 404 0.29 7.68 -14.65
N THR A 405 1.12 8.71 -14.69
CA THR A 405 2.24 8.80 -15.62
C THR A 405 3.14 7.57 -15.51
N ALA A 406 3.40 6.92 -16.65
CA ALA A 406 4.23 5.73 -16.72
C ALA A 406 5.26 5.87 -17.85
N ILE A 407 6.53 5.55 -17.56
CA ILE A 407 7.65 5.84 -18.46
C ILE A 407 8.35 4.53 -18.86
N LEU A 408 8.51 4.31 -20.16
CA LEU A 408 9.33 3.23 -20.73
C LEU A 408 10.59 3.79 -21.37
N ARG A 409 11.73 3.25 -20.94
CA ARG A 409 13.04 3.54 -21.53
C ARG A 409 13.50 2.37 -22.41
N PRO A 410 13.50 2.52 -23.74
CA PRO A 410 13.99 1.48 -24.64
C PRO A 410 15.52 1.36 -24.57
N PHE A 411 16.03 0.14 -24.74
CA PHE A 411 17.45 -0.19 -24.72
C PHE A 411 17.70 -1.41 -25.62
N VAL A 412 18.77 -1.41 -26.40
CA VAL A 412 19.15 -2.52 -27.28
C VAL A 412 20.47 -3.16 -26.86
N GLN A 413 20.58 -4.48 -27.01
CA GLN A 413 21.78 -5.23 -26.69
C GLN A 413 22.10 -6.28 -27.77
N ASN A 414 23.39 -6.60 -27.91
CA ASN A 414 23.84 -7.73 -28.71
C ASN A 414 23.20 -9.02 -28.21
N SER A 415 22.64 -9.82 -29.13
CA SER A 415 22.30 -11.21 -28.87
C SER A 415 23.50 -12.09 -29.19
N THR A 416 23.83 -13.03 -28.31
CA THR A 416 24.80 -14.10 -28.62
C THR A 416 24.36 -14.83 -29.89
N GLY A 417 25.27 -14.94 -30.86
CA GLY A 417 24.98 -15.56 -32.17
C GLY A 417 24.00 -14.77 -33.05
N GLY A 418 23.60 -13.55 -32.68
CA GLY A 418 22.58 -12.78 -33.40
C GLY A 418 23.05 -12.07 -34.66
N GLY A 419 24.35 -12.00 -34.94
CA GLY A 419 24.86 -11.40 -36.19
C GLY A 419 24.61 -9.89 -36.36
N ILE A 420 24.08 -9.20 -35.33
CA ILE A 420 23.93 -7.75 -35.28
C ILE A 420 24.74 -7.23 -34.10
N ASN A 421 25.64 -6.28 -34.38
CA ASN A 421 26.33 -5.50 -33.36
C ASN A 421 25.60 -4.15 -33.18
N VAL A 422 25.02 -3.94 -31.99
CA VAL A 422 24.32 -2.69 -31.65
C VAL A 422 25.24 -1.62 -31.07
N GLY A 423 26.47 -1.97 -30.68
CA GLY A 423 27.40 -1.03 -30.06
C GLY A 423 26.94 -0.54 -28.68
N SER A 424 27.56 0.53 -28.19
CA SER A 424 27.26 1.11 -26.87
C SER A 424 26.37 2.36 -26.93
N ASP A 425 26.31 3.04 -28.06
CA ASP A 425 25.52 4.26 -28.22
C ASP A 425 24.06 3.95 -28.55
N GLN A 426 23.24 3.94 -27.50
CA GLN A 426 21.81 3.61 -27.58
C GLN A 426 21.00 4.64 -28.38
N SER A 427 21.40 5.91 -28.36
CA SER A 427 20.68 7.00 -29.02
C SER A 427 20.54 6.79 -30.53
N LEU A 428 21.50 6.09 -31.13
CA LEU A 428 21.51 5.77 -32.56
C LEU A 428 20.38 4.83 -32.97
N TRP A 429 19.87 4.01 -32.03
CA TRP A 429 18.88 2.96 -32.28
C TRP A 429 17.49 3.35 -31.79
N VAL A 430 17.40 3.83 -30.55
CA VAL A 430 16.12 4.07 -29.87
C VAL A 430 15.74 5.55 -29.83
N GLY A 431 16.60 6.42 -30.35
CA GLY A 431 16.43 7.87 -30.31
C GLY A 431 16.76 8.48 -28.95
N ASP A 432 16.54 9.80 -28.84
CA ASP A 432 16.91 10.58 -27.68
C ASP A 432 15.84 10.70 -26.60
N TYR A 433 14.65 10.14 -26.82
CA TYR A 433 13.48 10.37 -25.95
C TYR A 433 12.89 9.07 -25.44
N TRP A 434 12.27 9.14 -24.26
CA TRP A 434 11.59 8.00 -23.68
C TRP A 434 10.11 8.00 -24.05
N HIS A 435 9.44 6.88 -23.80
CA HIS A 435 8.02 6.71 -24.10
C HIS A 435 7.20 6.94 -22.84
N VAL A 436 6.22 7.84 -22.90
CA VAL A 436 5.43 8.27 -21.74
C VAL A 436 3.97 8.00 -22.01
N TRP A 437 3.34 7.22 -21.13
CA TRP A 437 1.90 7.17 -21.00
C TRP A 437 1.48 8.14 -19.92
N ARG A 438 0.34 8.77 -20.14
CA ARG A 438 -0.33 9.64 -19.18
C ARG A 438 -1.73 9.13 -18.93
N PRO A 439 -2.36 9.54 -17.82
CA PRO A 439 -3.78 9.28 -17.62
C PRO A 439 -4.58 9.76 -18.83
N ASP A 440 -5.56 8.94 -19.21
CA ASP A 440 -6.46 9.12 -20.36
C ASP A 440 -5.84 8.76 -21.75
N ASP A 441 -4.59 8.30 -21.81
CA ASP A 441 -3.99 7.77 -23.05
C ASP A 441 -4.56 6.39 -23.44
N ASP A 442 -4.48 6.07 -24.73
CA ASP A 442 -4.75 4.70 -25.18
C ASP A 442 -3.74 3.72 -24.58
N PRO A 443 -4.15 2.49 -24.22
CA PRO A 443 -3.23 1.52 -23.61
C PRO A 443 -2.15 1.03 -24.59
N GLU A 444 -2.38 1.11 -25.90
CA GLU A 444 -1.45 0.66 -26.93
C GLU A 444 -0.52 1.79 -27.37
N MET A 445 0.78 1.53 -27.52
CA MET A 445 1.76 2.41 -28.17
C MET A 445 2.65 1.62 -29.13
N TRP A 446 3.12 2.29 -30.18
CA TRP A 446 4.09 1.72 -31.11
C TRP A 446 5.46 2.37 -30.93
N ILE A 447 6.44 1.56 -30.53
CA ILE A 447 7.85 1.95 -30.39
C ILE A 447 8.58 1.63 -31.69
N THR A 448 9.41 2.55 -32.18
CA THR A 448 10.17 2.35 -33.42
C THR A 448 11.67 2.36 -33.13
N ILE A 449 12.38 1.36 -33.63
CA ILE A 449 13.84 1.20 -33.49
C ILE A 449 14.49 1.37 -34.86
N ASP A 450 15.47 2.27 -34.98
CA ASP A 450 16.28 2.44 -36.18
C ASP A 450 17.40 1.39 -36.22
N MET A 451 17.27 0.39 -37.08
CA MET A 451 18.29 -0.66 -37.26
C MET A 451 19.52 -0.19 -38.05
N ARG A 452 19.58 1.11 -38.37
CA ARG A 452 20.67 1.88 -39.01
C ARG A 452 20.93 1.59 -40.48
N THR A 453 20.41 0.48 -40.99
CA THR A 453 20.63 0.01 -42.37
C THR A 453 19.48 -0.86 -42.82
N THR A 454 19.25 -0.93 -44.14
CA THR A 454 18.30 -1.83 -44.80
C THR A 454 18.93 -3.18 -45.19
N THR A 455 20.24 -3.34 -45.04
CA THR A 455 20.98 -4.51 -45.56
C THR A 455 20.96 -5.74 -44.64
N ARG A 456 20.05 -5.81 -43.66
CA ARG A 456 19.97 -6.93 -42.71
C ARG A 456 19.34 -8.15 -43.38
N THR A 457 19.87 -9.34 -43.08
CA THR A 457 19.47 -10.61 -43.71
C THR A 457 18.75 -11.52 -42.72
N ALA A 458 17.91 -12.43 -43.22
CA ALA A 458 17.17 -13.38 -42.39
C ALA A 458 18.08 -14.15 -41.40
N GLY A 459 17.57 -14.38 -40.19
CA GLY A 459 18.28 -15.03 -39.08
C GLY A 459 19.17 -14.09 -38.25
N GLN A 460 19.38 -12.84 -38.68
CA GLN A 460 20.03 -11.82 -37.87
C GLN A 460 19.05 -11.30 -36.79
N ARG A 461 19.54 -11.09 -35.57
CA ARG A 461 18.74 -10.57 -34.45
C ARG A 461 19.54 -9.82 -33.39
N PHE A 462 18.84 -9.00 -32.62
CA PHE A 462 19.34 -8.35 -31.40
C PHE A 462 18.26 -8.37 -30.31
N LEU A 463 18.63 -7.98 -29.08
CA LEU A 463 17.71 -7.88 -27.95
C LEU A 463 17.21 -6.45 -27.79
N LEU A 464 15.91 -6.30 -27.55
CA LEU A 464 15.26 -5.10 -27.07
C LEU A 464 14.87 -5.31 -25.60
N TYR A 465 15.19 -4.34 -24.75
CA TYR A 465 14.66 -4.20 -23.40
C TYR A 465 13.85 -2.91 -23.33
N LEU A 466 12.67 -3.00 -22.72
CA LEU A 466 11.89 -1.85 -22.31
C LEU A 466 11.98 -1.78 -20.79
N HIS A 467 12.82 -0.87 -20.31
CA HIS A 467 12.99 -0.67 -18.89
C HIS A 467 11.81 0.11 -18.31
N THR A 468 11.23 -0.45 -17.25
CA THR A 468 10.13 0.13 -16.46
C THR A 468 10.64 0.76 -15.16
N ASP A 469 11.95 0.79 -14.96
CA ASP A 469 12.58 1.24 -13.73
C ASP A 469 12.38 2.73 -13.45
N MET A 470 11.87 3.49 -14.43
CA MET A 470 11.48 4.89 -14.32
C MET A 470 10.18 5.14 -13.54
N GLY A 471 9.35 4.10 -13.32
CA GLY A 471 8.13 4.23 -12.52
C GLY A 471 6.83 4.29 -13.32
N GLY A 472 5.71 4.24 -12.60
CA GLY A 472 4.35 4.14 -13.15
C GLY A 472 3.95 2.74 -13.67
N TRP A 473 4.81 1.74 -13.47
CA TRP A 473 4.56 0.34 -13.81
C TRP A 473 4.57 -0.53 -12.55
N ARG A 474 3.82 -1.64 -12.58
CA ARG A 474 3.73 -2.61 -11.47
C ARG A 474 5.06 -3.31 -11.14
N THR A 475 6.04 -3.26 -12.04
CA THR A 475 7.36 -3.88 -11.85
C THR A 475 8.46 -2.94 -12.31
N ALA A 476 9.62 -2.99 -11.63
CA ALA A 476 10.85 -2.35 -12.08
C ALA A 476 11.69 -3.25 -13.01
N SER A 477 11.26 -4.48 -13.25
CA SER A 477 11.95 -5.42 -14.14
C SER A 477 11.64 -5.11 -15.61
N PRO A 478 12.66 -5.03 -16.49
CA PRO A 478 12.44 -4.77 -17.89
C PRO A 478 11.65 -5.91 -18.56
N VAL A 479 10.80 -5.56 -19.52
CA VAL A 479 10.25 -6.53 -20.48
C VAL A 479 11.14 -6.58 -21.71
N SER A 480 11.31 -7.76 -22.32
CA SER A 480 12.31 -7.96 -23.37
C SER A 480 11.75 -8.70 -24.57
N ALA A 481 12.27 -8.38 -25.75
CA ALA A 481 12.00 -9.09 -26.99
C ALA A 481 13.29 -9.34 -27.77
N TYR A 482 13.34 -10.42 -28.55
CA TYR A 482 14.24 -10.49 -29.69
C TYR A 482 13.61 -9.74 -30.86
N ILE A 483 14.42 -8.93 -31.55
CA ILE A 483 14.06 -8.36 -32.85
C ILE A 483 14.83 -9.16 -33.89
N GLU A 484 14.12 -9.95 -34.69
CA GLU A 484 14.71 -10.90 -35.64
C GLU A 484 14.28 -10.61 -37.08
N ILE A 485 15.25 -10.65 -37.99
CA ILE A 485 14.99 -10.54 -39.42
C ILE A 485 14.48 -11.88 -39.93
N LYS A 486 13.30 -11.91 -40.56
CA LYS A 486 12.67 -13.14 -41.04
C LYS A 486 11.97 -12.95 -42.38
N ASP A 487 12.22 -13.89 -43.30
CA ASP A 487 11.57 -13.88 -44.62
C ASP A 487 10.05 -13.98 -44.49
N GLY A 488 9.34 -13.16 -45.28
CA GLY A 488 7.88 -13.13 -45.31
C GLY A 488 7.20 -12.45 -44.10
N ALA A 489 7.96 -11.89 -43.15
CA ALA A 489 7.41 -11.11 -42.06
C ALA A 489 6.77 -9.79 -42.55
N VAL A 490 5.82 -9.27 -41.78
CA VAL A 490 5.20 -7.95 -41.99
C VAL A 490 5.35 -7.16 -40.71
N ASN A 491 5.98 -5.99 -40.79
CA ASN A 491 6.25 -5.15 -39.62
C ASN A 491 5.93 -3.70 -39.94
N GLU A 492 4.66 -3.39 -40.11
CA GLU A 492 4.18 -2.03 -40.40
C GLU A 492 3.28 -1.54 -39.26
N PRO A 493 3.43 -0.29 -38.80
CA PRO A 493 2.51 0.29 -37.82
C PRO A 493 1.12 0.52 -38.43
N PRO A 494 0.06 0.67 -37.61
CA PRO A 494 -1.27 0.95 -38.11
C PRO A 494 -1.32 2.30 -38.83
N ALA A 495 -2.25 2.44 -39.77
CA ALA A 495 -2.45 3.68 -40.53
C ALA A 495 -2.79 4.90 -39.64
N VAL A 496 -3.46 4.63 -38.51
CA VAL A 496 -3.76 5.60 -37.46
C VAL A 496 -3.13 5.08 -36.17
N LEU A 497 -2.24 5.87 -35.59
CA LEU A 497 -1.57 5.50 -34.35
C LEU A 497 -2.47 5.80 -33.13
N PRO A 498 -2.34 5.03 -32.03
CA PRO A 498 -3.09 5.25 -30.81
C PRO A 498 -2.88 6.65 -30.22
N ARG A 499 -3.92 7.19 -29.61
CA ARG A 499 -3.95 8.54 -29.04
C ARG A 499 -3.13 8.58 -27.75
N HIS A 500 -2.13 9.45 -27.75
CA HIS A 500 -1.42 9.86 -26.54
C HIS A 500 -1.42 11.38 -26.46
N ARG A 501 -1.80 11.92 -25.30
CA ARG A 501 -1.89 13.36 -25.08
C ARG A 501 -0.51 13.95 -24.81
N PRO A 502 -0.26 15.20 -25.25
CA PRO A 502 0.88 15.96 -24.76
C PRO A 502 0.78 16.20 -23.24
N PRO A 503 1.89 16.56 -22.55
CA PRO A 503 1.85 17.06 -21.20
C PRO A 503 1.00 18.34 -21.15
N MET A 504 0.50 18.64 -19.96
CA MET A 504 -0.15 19.91 -19.66
C MET A 504 0.87 20.97 -19.28
N ARG A 505 0.54 22.21 -19.59
CA ARG A 505 1.16 23.43 -19.05
C ARG A 505 0.31 23.93 -17.90
N LEU A 506 0.97 24.34 -16.82
CA LEU A 506 0.35 25.03 -15.70
C LEU A 506 0.36 26.54 -15.96
N ASP A 507 -0.81 27.12 -16.23
CA ASP A 507 -0.97 28.57 -16.38
C ASP A 507 -1.65 29.15 -15.13
N ILE A 508 -0.91 29.89 -14.32
CA ILE A 508 -1.40 30.54 -13.10
C ILE A 508 -1.78 31.99 -13.43
N SER A 509 -3.04 32.36 -13.19
CA SER A 509 -3.57 33.71 -13.44
C SER A 509 -4.10 34.42 -12.19
N GLY A 510 -4.32 33.68 -11.09
CA GLY A 510 -4.76 34.24 -9.81
C GLY A 510 -3.61 34.77 -8.93
N THR A 511 -3.99 35.47 -7.87
CA THR A 511 -3.06 35.96 -6.84
C THR A 511 -2.74 34.84 -5.83
N PRO A 512 -1.50 34.74 -5.32
CA PRO A 512 -1.17 33.76 -4.29
C PRO A 512 -1.93 34.03 -2.99
N THR A 513 -2.36 32.96 -2.30
CA THR A 513 -2.88 33.03 -0.93
C THR A 513 -1.76 33.19 0.09
N ALA A 514 -0.56 32.71 -0.24
CA ALA A 514 0.64 32.89 0.55
C ALA A 514 1.87 32.99 -0.36
N GLN A 515 2.86 33.79 0.04
CA GLN A 515 4.10 33.95 -0.72
C GLN A 515 5.30 34.03 0.22
N LEU A 516 6.36 33.31 -0.11
CA LEU A 516 7.66 33.41 0.53
C LEU A 516 8.43 34.51 -0.17
N ASP A 517 8.70 35.58 0.57
CA ASP A 517 9.67 36.60 0.21
C ASP A 517 10.99 36.28 0.93
N ALA A 518 12.01 35.89 0.16
CA ALA A 518 13.31 35.52 0.70
C ALA A 518 13.99 36.66 1.50
N ALA A 519 13.65 37.93 1.21
CA ALA A 519 14.23 39.07 1.92
C ALA A 519 13.67 39.22 3.34
N THR A 520 12.40 38.88 3.56
CA THR A 520 11.67 39.19 4.80
C THR A 520 11.22 37.96 5.59
N ALA A 521 11.18 36.78 4.96
CA ALA A 521 10.73 35.54 5.58
C ALA A 521 11.49 35.25 6.89
N ARG A 522 10.75 34.93 7.96
CA ARG A 522 11.27 34.54 9.27
C ARG A 522 11.23 33.02 9.43
N TRP A 523 12.14 32.48 10.23
CA TRP A 523 12.14 31.07 10.61
C TRP A 523 12.58 30.90 12.07
N SER A 524 12.18 29.80 12.69
CA SER A 524 12.59 29.39 14.05
C SER A 524 12.40 27.90 14.27
N ASP A 525 12.98 27.34 15.32
CA ASP A 525 12.85 25.92 15.68
C ASP A 525 11.39 25.49 15.95
N THR A 526 10.61 26.34 16.61
CA THR A 526 9.22 26.06 16.98
C THR A 526 8.22 26.32 15.85
N GLY A 527 8.58 27.14 14.86
CA GLY A 527 7.66 27.64 13.83
C GLY A 527 6.85 28.86 14.26
N TYR A 528 7.28 29.55 15.32
CA TYR A 528 6.73 30.84 15.74
C TYR A 528 7.86 31.85 15.93
N ILE A 529 7.58 33.13 15.65
CA ILE A 529 8.55 34.22 15.82
C ILE A 529 9.14 34.20 17.25
N ASP A 530 10.41 34.56 17.36
CA ASP A 530 11.22 34.56 18.59
C ASP A 530 11.37 33.17 19.25
N ASN A 531 11.20 32.12 18.45
CA ASN A 531 11.21 30.72 18.89
C ASN A 531 10.23 30.43 20.05
N SER A 532 9.08 31.09 20.03
CA SER A 532 8.05 30.94 21.06
C SER A 532 7.27 29.62 20.92
N ALA A 533 6.68 29.12 22.01
CA ALA A 533 5.84 27.93 21.97
C ALA A 533 4.53 28.14 21.17
N SER A 534 4.11 29.39 21.03
CA SER A 534 2.91 29.84 20.32
C SER A 534 3.04 31.32 19.98
N GLY A 535 2.40 31.79 18.91
CA GLY A 535 2.39 33.22 18.57
C GLY A 535 2.18 33.41 17.07
N THR A 536 2.81 34.45 16.52
CA THR A 536 2.84 34.68 15.07
C THR A 536 3.58 33.54 14.38
N PRO A 537 2.92 32.76 13.52
CA PRO A 537 3.57 31.66 12.81
C PRO A 537 4.68 32.15 11.88
N CYS A 538 5.70 31.31 11.70
CA CYS A 538 6.73 31.49 10.70
C CYS A 538 7.20 30.12 10.17
N TRP A 539 8.18 30.11 9.26
CA TRP A 539 8.77 28.85 8.80
C TRP A 539 9.42 28.12 9.97
N ARG A 540 9.17 26.82 10.09
CA ARG A 540 9.78 25.99 11.14
C ARG A 540 11.07 25.35 10.62
N SER A 541 12.16 25.45 11.37
CA SER A 541 13.51 25.01 10.98
C SER A 541 13.92 23.66 11.60
N ARG A 542 12.95 22.76 11.80
CA ARG A 542 13.14 21.36 12.16
C ARG A 542 11.99 20.51 11.61
N LEU A 543 12.18 19.20 11.56
CA LEU A 543 11.13 18.26 11.14
C LEU A 543 9.97 18.29 12.12
N SER A 544 8.77 17.92 11.65
CA SER A 544 7.56 17.86 12.47
C SER A 544 7.74 16.96 13.70
N HIS A 545 8.50 15.87 13.54
CA HIS A 545 8.77 14.81 14.52
C HIS A 545 10.17 14.88 15.16
N GLY A 546 10.92 15.97 15.00
CA GLY A 546 12.21 16.16 15.69
C GLY A 546 13.33 16.64 14.78
N TYR A 547 14.54 16.12 15.01
CA TYR A 547 15.78 16.57 14.34
C TYR A 547 16.47 15.47 13.52
N THR A 548 15.92 14.25 13.51
CA THR A 548 16.47 13.09 12.82
C THR A 548 15.39 12.45 11.95
N GLN A 549 15.82 11.80 10.88
CA GLN A 549 14.95 11.05 9.97
C GLN A 549 15.48 9.62 9.80
N ASP A 550 15.32 8.85 10.87
CA ASP A 550 15.95 7.54 11.00
C ASP A 550 15.32 6.48 10.09
N GLY A 551 14.03 6.62 9.77
CA GLY A 551 13.34 5.75 8.81
C GLY A 551 13.97 5.77 7.41
N ASN A 552 14.63 6.86 7.04
CA ASN A 552 15.34 6.99 5.77
C ASN A 552 16.84 6.65 5.88
N ALA A 553 17.34 6.27 7.05
CA ALA A 553 18.76 6.09 7.34
C ALA A 553 19.60 7.33 6.95
N GLU A 554 19.06 8.52 7.19
CA GLU A 554 19.79 9.78 7.01
C GLU A 554 20.87 9.93 8.08
N VAL A 555 22.00 10.51 7.68
CA VAL A 555 23.19 10.70 8.53
C VAL A 555 23.39 12.16 8.94
N GLY A 556 22.60 13.08 8.40
CA GLY A 556 22.59 14.49 8.79
C GLY A 556 21.64 14.77 9.95
N LEU A 557 22.08 15.57 10.92
CA LEU A 557 21.21 16.14 11.96
C LEU A 557 20.57 17.42 11.42
N TYR A 558 19.24 17.53 11.46
CA TYR A 558 18.55 18.76 11.04
C TYR A 558 18.78 19.85 12.07
N MET A 559 19.69 20.79 11.79
CA MET A 559 20.10 21.81 12.75
C MET A 559 19.53 23.19 12.42
N ASN A 560 19.46 24.04 13.44
CA ASN A 560 19.14 25.46 13.37
C ASN A 560 19.91 26.23 14.45
N GLU A 561 19.98 27.54 14.30
CA GLU A 561 20.72 28.42 15.21
C GLU A 561 20.04 28.59 16.58
N ASP A 562 18.74 28.32 16.72
CA ASP A 562 18.02 28.45 17.99
C ASP A 562 18.45 27.37 19.00
N VAL A 563 18.66 26.15 18.52
CA VAL A 563 19.02 24.99 19.36
C VAL A 563 20.53 24.74 19.37
N TRP A 564 21.23 25.02 18.26
CA TRP A 564 22.68 24.84 18.14
C TRP A 564 23.37 26.13 17.68
N PRO A 565 23.36 27.19 18.49
CA PRO A 565 23.90 28.50 18.12
C PRO A 565 25.41 28.49 17.84
N THR A 566 26.15 27.52 18.40
CA THR A 566 27.61 27.44 18.28
C THR A 566 28.10 26.20 17.53
N GLN A 567 27.27 25.17 17.41
CA GLN A 567 27.64 23.90 16.77
C GLN A 567 27.17 23.81 15.32
N SER A 568 26.05 24.47 14.98
CA SER A 568 25.55 24.48 13.61
C SER A 568 26.45 25.30 12.69
N ALA A 569 26.48 24.94 11.41
CA ALA A 569 27.32 25.56 10.39
C ALA A 569 26.50 26.49 9.46
N SER A 570 25.75 27.42 10.05
CA SER A 570 24.80 28.30 9.34
C SER A 570 23.85 27.50 8.44
N PRO A 571 22.99 26.64 9.03
CA PRO A 571 22.03 25.82 8.29
C PRO A 571 21.09 26.65 7.41
N HIS A 572 20.75 27.86 7.86
CA HIS A 572 19.86 28.77 7.14
C HIS A 572 20.52 30.14 6.96
N ALA A 573 20.41 30.74 5.77
CA ALA A 573 20.89 32.09 5.55
C ALA A 573 20.11 32.81 4.46
N ARG A 574 19.95 34.13 4.57
CA ARG A 574 19.63 34.96 3.41
C ARG A 574 20.92 35.20 2.63
N VAL A 575 20.89 34.90 1.35
CA VAL A 575 22.02 35.08 0.44
C VAL A 575 21.58 35.89 -0.76
N SER A 576 22.55 36.49 -1.44
CA SER A 576 22.35 37.07 -2.77
C SER A 576 23.24 36.33 -3.75
N ASP A 577 22.68 35.95 -4.89
CA ASP A 577 23.46 35.31 -5.93
C ASP A 577 24.33 36.31 -6.71
N GLY A 578 25.09 35.83 -7.70
CA GLY A 578 25.95 36.67 -8.53
C GLY A 578 25.21 37.73 -9.35
N GLN A 579 23.89 37.65 -9.45
CA GLN A 579 23.03 38.62 -10.14
C GLN A 579 22.28 39.54 -9.15
N GLY A 580 22.57 39.44 -7.85
CA GLY A 580 21.93 40.24 -6.80
C GLY A 580 20.53 39.78 -6.41
N ARG A 581 20.08 38.61 -6.88
CA ARG A 581 18.77 38.05 -6.51
C ARG A 581 18.87 37.46 -5.10
N THR A 582 17.92 37.80 -4.23
CA THR A 582 17.87 37.28 -2.86
C THR A 582 17.28 35.87 -2.85
N ALA A 583 17.87 34.98 -2.05
CA ALA A 583 17.37 33.64 -1.80
C ALA A 583 17.54 33.26 -0.32
N ILE A 584 16.74 32.31 0.15
CA ILE A 584 17.01 31.57 1.38
C ILE A 584 17.85 30.36 1.02
N ARG A 585 18.99 30.20 1.68
CA ARG A 585 19.87 29.05 1.58
C ARG A 585 19.55 28.03 2.67
N LEU A 586 19.37 26.78 2.29
CA LEU A 586 19.43 25.60 3.15
C LEU A 586 20.77 24.90 2.93
N ARG A 587 21.49 24.56 4.01
CA ARG A 587 22.83 23.96 3.93
C ARG A 587 22.91 22.60 4.62
N SER A 588 23.27 21.60 3.81
CA SER A 588 23.84 20.34 4.29
C SER A 588 25.37 20.35 4.18
N CYS A 589 26.08 19.98 5.25
CA CYS A 589 27.54 19.94 5.23
C CYS A 589 28.12 19.02 6.30
N ARG A 590 29.43 18.72 6.22
CA ARG A 590 30.16 18.14 7.35
C ARG A 590 30.29 19.21 8.45
N LEU A 591 30.08 18.81 9.69
CA LEU A 591 30.22 19.70 10.84
C LEU A 591 31.69 19.96 11.15
N PRO A 592 32.04 21.16 11.66
CA PRO A 592 33.41 21.44 12.13
C PRO A 592 33.86 20.49 13.25
N ALA A 593 32.93 20.09 14.11
CA ALA A 593 33.12 19.08 15.15
C ALA A 593 31.85 18.21 15.25
N PRO A 594 31.98 16.91 15.56
CA PRO A 594 30.81 16.04 15.75
C PRO A 594 29.93 16.53 16.90
N VAL A 595 28.62 16.32 16.77
CA VAL A 595 27.62 16.70 17.78
C VAL A 595 26.98 15.45 18.35
N THR A 596 26.98 15.32 19.68
CA THR A 596 26.21 14.29 20.38
C THR A 596 24.77 14.78 20.55
N TYR A 597 23.85 14.11 19.87
CA TYR A 597 22.41 14.24 20.07
C TYR A 597 21.94 13.20 21.11
N ASN A 598 20.84 13.47 21.82
CA ASN A 598 20.19 12.60 22.82
C ASN A 598 21.14 11.84 23.78
N SER A 599 22.27 12.45 24.14
CA SER A 599 23.33 11.90 25.00
C SER A 599 24.05 10.64 24.49
N THR A 600 23.66 10.06 23.35
CA THR A 600 24.18 8.75 22.91
C THR A 600 24.59 8.70 21.44
N ARG A 601 23.94 9.46 20.55
CA ARG A 601 24.21 9.37 19.11
C ARG A 601 25.06 10.53 18.61
N ILE A 602 26.14 10.21 17.92
CA ILE A 602 27.06 11.19 17.34
C ILE A 602 26.70 11.44 15.88
N PHE A 603 26.54 12.71 15.53
CA PHE A 603 26.36 13.18 14.16
C PHE A 603 27.60 13.93 13.69
N TYR A 604 28.06 13.62 12.49
CA TYR A 604 29.21 14.26 11.84
C TYR A 604 28.80 15.28 10.78
N HIS A 605 27.51 15.30 10.43
CA HIS A 605 26.96 16.08 9.33
C HIS A 605 25.70 16.79 9.76
N GLN A 606 25.50 17.95 9.13
CA GLN A 606 24.32 18.78 9.24
C GLN A 606 23.41 18.54 8.04
N ALA A 607 22.11 18.49 8.30
CA ALA A 607 21.03 18.69 7.35
C ALA A 607 20.26 19.96 7.74
N SER A 608 19.37 20.43 6.87
CA SER A 608 18.60 21.66 7.10
C SER A 608 17.23 21.56 6.44
N VAL A 609 16.22 22.16 7.07
CA VAL A 609 14.83 22.13 6.63
C VAL A 609 14.13 23.45 6.90
N LEU A 610 13.15 23.83 6.07
CA LEU A 610 12.09 24.79 6.39
C LEU A 610 10.72 24.20 6.06
N ILE A 611 9.79 24.22 7.03
CA ILE A 611 8.42 23.71 6.87
C ILE A 611 7.35 24.76 7.17
N GLY A 612 6.26 24.72 6.40
CA GLY A 612 5.11 25.62 6.51
C GLY A 612 4.03 25.19 7.51
N GLN A 613 4.32 24.23 8.39
CA GLN A 613 3.32 23.53 9.23
C GLN A 613 2.44 24.44 10.11
N ARG A 614 2.99 25.53 10.64
CA ARG A 614 2.28 26.42 11.57
C ARG A 614 1.56 27.58 10.90
N MET A 615 1.74 27.78 9.59
CA MET A 615 1.22 28.93 8.84
C MET A 615 -0.08 28.52 8.10
N PRO A 616 -1.28 28.92 8.58
CA PRO A 616 -2.55 28.48 8.02
C PRO A 616 -2.71 28.79 6.52
N GLU A 617 -2.18 29.92 6.08
CA GLU A 617 -2.23 30.36 4.68
C GLU A 617 -1.46 29.44 3.72
N TRP A 618 -0.47 28.69 4.22
CA TRP A 618 0.32 27.71 3.47
C TRP A 618 -0.28 26.30 3.47
N ARG A 619 -1.35 26.09 4.22
CA ARG A 619 -1.97 24.78 4.44
C ARG A 619 -3.19 24.58 3.56
N GLY A 620 -3.41 23.36 3.09
CA GLY A 620 -4.64 22.99 2.39
C GLY A 620 -4.70 21.52 2.01
N LYS A 621 -5.92 20.98 1.86
CA LYS A 621 -6.14 19.66 1.24
C LYS A 621 -5.98 19.70 -0.28
N THR A 622 -6.25 20.86 -0.85
CA THR A 622 -6.11 21.19 -2.27
C THR A 622 -5.41 22.53 -2.40
N GLY A 623 -4.84 22.75 -3.58
CA GLY A 623 -4.17 24.00 -3.91
C GLY A 623 -3.07 23.77 -4.93
N ILE A 624 -2.32 24.84 -5.17
CA ILE A 624 -1.13 24.84 -5.99
C ILE A 624 0.01 25.33 -5.11
N TRP A 625 1.08 24.57 -5.00
CA TRP A 625 2.30 25.01 -4.33
C TRP A 625 3.41 25.10 -5.34
N THR A 626 4.09 26.24 -5.39
CA THR A 626 5.17 26.53 -6.32
C THR A 626 6.43 26.88 -5.56
N ALA A 627 7.59 26.51 -6.08
CA ALA A 627 8.88 26.89 -5.58
C ALA A 627 9.85 27.15 -6.72
N ARG A 628 10.66 28.20 -6.60
CA ARG A 628 11.69 28.55 -7.56
C ARG A 628 13.05 28.37 -6.92
N CYS A 629 13.81 27.38 -7.38
CA CYS A 629 14.97 26.87 -6.63
C CYS A 629 16.18 26.54 -7.52
N VAL A 630 17.35 26.59 -6.90
CA VAL A 630 18.57 25.86 -7.33
C VAL A 630 18.84 24.81 -6.26
N THR A 631 19.10 23.57 -6.67
CA THR A 631 19.27 22.44 -5.76
C THR A 631 20.74 22.15 -5.45
N SER A 632 20.97 21.43 -4.36
CA SER A 632 22.30 20.98 -3.95
C SER A 632 22.90 20.04 -5.00
N SER A 633 24.18 20.22 -5.32
CA SER A 633 24.95 19.38 -6.24
C SER A 633 25.87 18.39 -5.53
N ARG A 634 25.89 18.43 -4.19
CA ARG A 634 26.80 17.62 -3.40
C ARG A 634 26.45 16.15 -3.54
N LYS A 635 27.45 15.33 -3.84
CA LYS A 635 27.31 13.88 -3.81
C LYS A 635 26.77 13.44 -2.45
N PHE A 636 25.71 12.65 -2.49
CA PHE A 636 24.96 12.14 -1.34
C PHE A 636 24.21 13.18 -0.49
N SER A 637 24.02 14.39 -1.02
CA SER A 637 22.95 15.27 -0.55
C SER A 637 21.63 14.87 -1.18
N TRP A 638 20.53 15.19 -0.51
CA TRP A 638 19.19 14.89 -0.98
C TRP A 638 18.31 16.12 -0.76
N PRO A 639 18.39 17.13 -1.66
CA PRO A 639 17.46 18.26 -1.64
C PRO A 639 16.08 17.81 -2.11
N ALA A 640 15.04 18.31 -1.46
CA ALA A 640 13.66 18.02 -1.81
C ALA A 640 12.73 19.23 -1.62
N PHE A 641 11.67 19.25 -2.42
CA PHE A 641 10.47 20.04 -2.17
C PHE A 641 9.28 19.10 -2.19
N TRP A 642 8.56 19.05 -1.08
CA TRP A 642 7.49 18.10 -0.88
C TRP A 642 6.39 18.67 0.00
N LEU A 643 5.23 18.04 -0.05
CA LEU A 643 4.08 18.33 0.77
C LEU A 643 3.83 17.15 1.72
N ILE A 644 3.56 17.45 2.99
CA ILE A 644 3.24 16.43 3.97
C ILE A 644 2.04 16.88 4.81
N ALA A 645 1.23 15.92 5.27
CA ALA A 645 0.17 16.20 6.23
C ALA A 645 0.70 16.23 7.68
N GLU A 646 -0.12 16.73 8.63
CA GLU A 646 0.25 16.79 10.05
C GLU A 646 0.45 15.41 10.72
N GLY A 647 0.03 14.35 10.05
CA GLY A 647 0.34 12.96 10.33
C GLY A 647 0.77 12.27 9.04
N TRP A 648 1.73 11.34 9.14
CA TRP A 648 2.27 10.63 8.00
C TRP A 648 1.88 9.16 8.01
N PRO A 649 1.53 8.57 6.84
CA PRO A 649 1.21 9.22 5.55
C PRO A 649 -0.01 10.17 5.64
N PRO A 650 -0.33 11.03 4.64
CA PRO A 650 0.20 11.11 3.27
C PRO A 650 1.36 12.10 3.02
N GLU A 651 2.05 11.90 1.89
CA GLU A 651 3.19 12.70 1.38
C GLU A 651 3.12 12.86 -0.14
N ILE A 652 3.54 14.01 -0.67
CA ILE A 652 3.72 14.27 -2.11
C ILE A 652 5.08 14.90 -2.34
N ASP A 653 5.95 14.19 -3.04
CA ASP A 653 7.25 14.68 -3.45
C ASP A 653 7.14 15.39 -4.80
N VAL A 654 7.25 16.72 -4.78
CA VAL A 654 7.22 17.54 -5.99
C VAL A 654 8.52 17.36 -6.77
N PHE A 655 9.64 17.39 -6.05
CA PHE A 655 10.91 16.86 -6.54
C PHE A 655 11.77 16.30 -5.41
N GLU A 656 12.62 15.32 -5.74
CA GLU A 656 13.76 14.91 -4.93
C GLU A 656 14.98 14.66 -5.82
N HIS A 657 16.15 15.17 -5.44
CA HIS A 657 17.40 14.87 -6.15
C HIS A 657 18.32 14.02 -5.27
N PHE A 658 18.47 12.75 -5.61
CA PHE A 658 19.21 11.79 -4.78
C PHE A 658 20.74 11.91 -4.89
N ASN A 659 21.29 12.62 -5.89
CA ASN A 659 22.72 12.93 -6.04
C ASN A 659 23.68 11.75 -5.71
N SER A 660 23.54 10.59 -6.37
CA SER A 660 24.26 9.32 -6.11
C SER A 660 23.76 8.43 -4.98
N ILE A 661 22.78 8.86 -4.17
CA ILE A 661 22.12 7.96 -3.22
C ILE A 661 21.44 6.84 -4.01
N TYR A 662 21.55 5.60 -3.51
CA TYR A 662 21.07 4.38 -4.18
C TYR A 662 21.66 4.12 -5.58
N GLY A 663 22.82 4.71 -5.88
CA GLY A 663 23.42 4.61 -7.23
C GLY A 663 22.71 5.47 -8.28
N SER A 664 21.93 6.47 -7.85
CA SER A 664 21.32 7.45 -8.75
C SER A 664 22.36 8.26 -9.54
N TRP A 665 21.92 8.88 -10.64
CA TRP A 665 22.80 9.61 -11.54
C TRP A 665 23.26 10.95 -10.93
N PRO A 666 24.56 11.28 -10.97
CA PRO A 666 25.11 12.48 -10.33
C PRO A 666 25.06 13.73 -11.23
N ASP A 667 24.06 13.87 -12.11
CA ASP A 667 23.94 15.03 -12.99
C ASP A 667 22.62 15.77 -12.75
N GLY A 668 22.63 17.10 -12.88
CA GLY A 668 21.48 17.96 -12.59
C GLY A 668 20.34 17.82 -13.60
N GLY A 669 20.44 16.87 -14.55
CA GLY A 669 19.43 16.55 -15.56
C GLY A 669 18.28 15.69 -15.04
N TRP A 670 18.42 15.10 -13.85
CA TRP A 670 17.47 14.13 -13.30
C TRP A 670 16.62 14.71 -12.19
N SER A 671 15.38 14.22 -12.10
CA SER A 671 14.47 14.50 -11.00
C SER A 671 13.56 13.32 -10.71
N THR A 672 12.79 13.41 -9.63
CA THR A 672 11.78 12.43 -9.26
C THR A 672 10.48 13.12 -8.87
N CYS A 673 9.38 12.39 -8.92
CA CYS A 673 8.15 12.74 -8.21
C CYS A 673 7.64 11.46 -7.56
N ASN A 674 7.05 11.57 -6.39
CA ASN A 674 6.53 10.41 -5.69
C ASN A 674 5.34 10.80 -4.82
N VAL A 675 4.52 9.81 -4.49
CA VAL A 675 3.37 9.96 -3.61
C VAL A 675 3.40 8.80 -2.64
N HIS A 676 3.40 9.12 -1.33
CA HIS A 676 3.27 8.13 -0.27
C HIS A 676 1.85 8.14 0.27
N SER A 677 1.24 6.96 0.27
CA SER A 677 -0.15 6.78 0.64
C SER A 677 -0.29 5.64 1.63
N GLY A 678 -1.18 5.83 2.60
CA GLY A 678 -1.47 4.86 3.64
C GLY A 678 -2.40 5.48 4.66
N GLU A 679 -2.72 4.74 5.72
CA GLU A 679 -3.59 5.26 6.75
C GLU A 679 -2.98 6.48 7.42
N TYR A 680 -3.76 7.54 7.56
CA TYR A 680 -3.29 8.78 8.16
C TYR A 680 -2.65 8.57 9.53
N GLY A 681 -1.39 9.00 9.69
CA GLY A 681 -0.66 8.92 10.95
C GLY A 681 -0.24 7.51 11.40
N SER A 682 -0.40 6.47 10.57
CA SER A 682 -0.11 5.09 10.96
C SER A 682 1.38 4.73 10.95
N LEU A 683 2.24 5.58 10.38
CA LEU A 683 3.63 5.27 10.03
C LEU A 683 3.79 4.09 9.05
N SER A 684 2.69 3.59 8.48
CA SER A 684 2.68 2.47 7.54
C SER A 684 2.30 2.95 6.14
N VAL A 685 3.20 2.72 5.19
CA VAL A 685 2.94 3.05 3.77
C VAL A 685 2.26 1.86 3.10
N ARG A 686 1.05 2.08 2.58
CA ARG A 686 0.31 1.09 1.80
C ARG A 686 0.76 1.09 0.34
N THR A 687 1.07 2.24 -0.23
CA THR A 687 1.53 2.33 -1.62
C THR A 687 2.49 3.50 -1.81
N ARG A 688 3.45 3.30 -2.71
CA ARG A 688 4.35 4.33 -3.23
C ARG A 688 4.20 4.38 -4.75
N ALA A 689 4.21 5.57 -5.31
CA ALA A 689 4.13 5.77 -6.76
C ALA A 689 5.37 6.50 -7.28
N PRO A 690 6.58 5.90 -7.15
CA PRO A 690 7.80 6.58 -7.51
C PRO A 690 7.86 6.76 -9.02
N LEU A 691 8.23 7.96 -9.44
CA LEU A 691 8.57 8.30 -10.82
C LEU A 691 9.95 8.96 -10.79
N LYS A 692 10.86 8.47 -11.62
CA LYS A 692 12.19 9.06 -11.82
C LYS A 692 12.38 9.34 -13.29
N PHE A 693 12.99 10.47 -13.61
CA PHE A 693 13.10 10.88 -15.00
C PHE A 693 14.29 11.81 -15.28
N ASP A 694 14.80 11.70 -16.50
CA ASP A 694 15.75 12.65 -17.08
C ASP A 694 14.95 13.65 -17.92
N LEU A 695 14.98 14.93 -17.54
CA LEU A 695 14.19 15.98 -18.16
C LEU A 695 14.54 16.13 -19.65
N ARG A 696 15.81 15.91 -20.02
CA ARG A 696 16.27 15.95 -21.41
C ARG A 696 15.59 14.86 -22.24
N LYS A 697 15.35 13.70 -21.63
CA LYS A 697 14.66 12.55 -22.24
C LYS A 697 13.14 12.71 -22.30
N LEU A 698 12.60 13.67 -21.54
CA LEU A 698 11.20 14.10 -21.59
C LEU A 698 10.97 15.34 -22.46
N GLY A 699 11.98 15.78 -23.22
CA GLY A 699 11.84 16.81 -24.25
C GLY A 699 12.18 18.24 -23.84
N PHE A 700 12.82 18.42 -22.68
CA PHE A 700 13.42 19.69 -22.29
C PHE A 700 14.74 19.89 -23.06
N ASP A 701 14.97 21.10 -23.61
CA ASP A 701 16.18 21.40 -24.40
C ASP A 701 17.46 21.28 -23.55
N SER A 702 17.37 21.80 -22.32
CA SER A 702 18.41 21.75 -21.30
C SER A 702 17.73 21.79 -19.93
N PHE A 703 18.35 21.16 -18.95
CA PHE A 703 17.94 21.21 -17.55
C PHE A 703 19.17 20.92 -16.70
N ASP A 704 19.52 21.83 -15.79
CA ASP A 704 20.55 21.63 -14.78
C ASP A 704 20.12 22.20 -13.44
N ALA A 705 19.53 21.34 -12.62
CA ALA A 705 19.05 21.70 -11.30
C ALA A 705 20.12 22.21 -10.33
N TYR A 706 21.42 22.10 -10.66
CA TYR A 706 22.52 22.50 -9.78
C TYR A 706 23.03 23.92 -10.03
N SER A 707 22.82 24.45 -11.23
CA SER A 707 23.34 25.76 -11.63
C SER A 707 22.28 26.72 -12.16
N GLU A 708 21.13 26.19 -12.60
CA GLU A 708 20.03 26.96 -13.15
C GLU A 708 18.86 27.05 -12.18
N ILE A 709 18.15 28.19 -12.21
CA ILE A 709 16.96 28.39 -11.38
C ILE A 709 15.76 27.84 -12.14
N HIS A 710 15.11 26.83 -11.57
CA HIS A 710 13.92 26.19 -12.13
C HIS A 710 12.67 26.42 -11.29
N ASP A 711 11.51 26.37 -11.94
CA ASP A 711 10.20 26.44 -11.30
C ASP A 711 9.65 25.03 -11.09
N TYR A 712 9.41 24.67 -9.83
CA TYR A 712 8.78 23.41 -9.43
C TYR A 712 7.38 23.71 -8.91
N ALA A 713 6.38 22.96 -9.35
CA ALA A 713 5.02 23.16 -8.89
C ALA A 713 4.26 21.85 -8.74
N VAL A 714 3.29 21.85 -7.83
CA VAL A 714 2.31 20.78 -7.69
C VAL A 714 0.91 21.38 -7.66
N LEU A 715 0.00 20.83 -8.46
CA LEU A 715 -1.44 21.08 -8.37
C LEU A 715 -2.10 19.85 -7.72
N VAL A 716 -2.66 20.05 -6.54
CA VAL A 716 -3.42 19.04 -5.80
C VAL A 716 -4.89 19.38 -5.88
N THR A 717 -5.65 18.54 -6.56
CA THR A 717 -7.12 18.56 -6.57
C THR A 717 -7.64 17.43 -5.70
N ARG A 718 -8.96 17.34 -5.50
CA ARG A 718 -9.54 16.19 -4.78
C ARG A 718 -9.19 14.85 -5.47
N GLU A 719 -9.18 14.84 -6.80
CA GLU A 719 -9.11 13.60 -7.59
C GLU A 719 -7.72 13.32 -8.16
N ARG A 720 -6.92 14.36 -8.44
CA ARG A 720 -5.65 14.24 -9.15
C ARG A 720 -4.55 15.10 -8.53
N ILE A 721 -3.32 14.60 -8.64
CA ILE A 721 -2.08 15.33 -8.39
C ILE A 721 -1.37 15.50 -9.74
N TYR A 722 -0.89 16.70 -9.99
CA TYR A 722 0.01 17.01 -11.10
C TYR A 722 1.28 17.65 -10.56
N CYS A 723 2.45 17.22 -11.03
CA CYS A 723 3.71 17.91 -10.77
C CYS A 723 4.27 18.49 -12.07
N PHE A 724 4.86 19.68 -11.96
CA PHE A 724 5.36 20.47 -13.07
C PHE A 724 6.79 20.92 -12.79
N ILE A 725 7.60 20.93 -13.84
CA ILE A 725 8.91 21.55 -13.87
C ILE A 725 8.93 22.54 -15.03
N ASP A 726 9.33 23.78 -14.76
CA ASP A 726 9.27 24.93 -15.67
C ASP A 726 7.90 25.07 -16.36
N GLY A 727 6.84 24.81 -15.58
CA GLY A 727 5.45 24.88 -16.01
C GLY A 727 4.95 23.69 -16.83
N ILE A 728 5.79 22.69 -17.13
CA ILE A 728 5.43 21.52 -17.96
C ILE A 728 5.21 20.28 -17.08
N GLU A 729 4.11 19.57 -17.32
CA GLU A 729 3.74 18.34 -16.58
C GLU A 729 4.79 17.25 -16.75
N VAL A 730 5.35 16.81 -15.62
CA VAL A 730 6.24 15.65 -15.52
C VAL A 730 5.57 14.45 -14.85
N TYR A 731 4.53 14.69 -14.05
CA TYR A 731 3.74 13.67 -13.35
C TYR A 731 2.26 14.05 -13.34
N CYS A 732 1.39 13.06 -13.52
CA CYS A 732 -0.04 13.13 -13.25
C CYS A 732 -0.50 11.77 -12.70
N GLY A 733 -1.30 11.78 -11.63
CA GLY A 733 -1.87 10.56 -11.08
C GLY A 733 -3.11 10.83 -10.23
N PRO A 734 -3.80 9.78 -9.74
CA PRO A 734 -4.85 9.93 -8.74
C PRO A 734 -4.29 10.61 -7.50
N ASN A 735 -5.13 11.33 -6.76
CA ASN A 735 -4.71 11.91 -5.48
C ASN A 735 -4.56 10.80 -4.42
N GLY A 736 -3.43 10.10 -4.43
CA GLY A 736 -3.08 9.13 -3.40
C GLY A 736 -2.77 9.77 -2.04
N ALA A 737 -2.53 11.08 -2.00
CA ALA A 737 -2.35 11.82 -0.75
C ALA A 737 -3.68 12.21 -0.11
N LYS A 738 -4.81 11.82 -0.69
CA LYS A 738 -6.11 11.94 -0.06
C LYS A 738 -6.14 11.11 1.23
N HIS A 739 -6.73 11.67 2.28
CA HIS A 739 -7.09 10.92 3.48
C HIS A 739 -8.37 10.11 3.22
N GLN A 740 -8.48 8.91 3.79
CA GLN A 740 -9.69 8.05 3.73
C GLN A 740 -10.96 8.80 4.13
N ASN A 741 -10.86 9.72 5.09
CA ASN A 741 -11.91 10.66 5.45
C ASN A 741 -11.53 12.05 4.97
N TRP A 742 -11.95 12.39 3.74
CA TRP A 742 -11.64 13.70 3.16
C TRP A 742 -12.11 14.85 4.05
N ASP A 743 -13.21 14.69 4.78
CA ASP A 743 -13.83 15.75 5.58
C ASP A 743 -13.16 15.93 6.95
N ALA A 744 -12.32 14.98 7.38
CA ALA A 744 -11.52 15.13 8.59
C ALA A 744 -10.63 16.38 8.55
N ASN A 745 -10.29 16.93 9.73
CA ASN A 745 -9.45 18.12 9.81
C ASN A 745 -7.96 17.77 9.60
N TRP A 746 -7.54 17.70 8.33
CA TRP A 746 -6.16 17.51 7.93
C TRP A 746 -5.83 18.48 6.78
N SER A 747 -4.54 18.74 6.58
CA SER A 747 -4.05 19.61 5.51
C SER A 747 -2.62 19.25 5.17
N LEU A 748 -2.27 19.36 3.89
CA LEU A 748 -0.88 19.35 3.45
C LEU A 748 -0.24 20.71 3.74
N TYR A 749 1.06 20.71 4.00
CA TYR A 749 1.91 21.90 4.07
C TYR A 749 3.25 21.65 3.36
N PRO A 750 3.90 22.70 2.82
CA PRO A 750 5.16 22.55 2.12
C PRO A 750 6.34 22.37 3.06
N MET A 751 7.31 21.59 2.59
CA MET A 751 8.61 21.38 3.20
C MET A 751 9.71 21.51 2.14
N PHE A 752 10.78 22.20 2.50
CA PHE A 752 12.03 22.25 1.76
C PHE A 752 13.15 21.73 2.65
N ASP A 753 13.98 20.85 2.14
CA ASP A 753 15.12 20.36 2.90
C ASP A 753 16.33 20.03 2.03
N VAL A 754 17.45 19.80 2.70
CA VAL A 754 18.63 19.14 2.15
C VAL A 754 19.13 18.12 3.16
N ALA A 755 18.78 16.85 2.93
CA ALA A 755 19.24 15.72 3.73
C ALA A 755 20.62 15.22 3.29
N ALA A 756 21.19 14.29 4.07
CA ALA A 756 22.46 13.64 3.81
C ALA A 756 22.34 12.13 4.06
N LYS A 757 22.76 11.29 3.09
CA LYS A 757 22.69 9.83 3.23
C LYS A 757 23.83 9.11 2.51
N PHE A 758 24.69 8.44 3.27
CA PHE A 758 25.81 7.65 2.74
C PHE A 758 26.39 6.73 3.82
N ALA A 759 27.22 5.77 3.40
CA ALA A 759 27.95 4.90 4.32
C ALA A 759 29.15 5.63 4.95
N SER A 760 29.57 5.17 6.14
CA SER A 760 30.77 5.67 6.85
C SER A 760 30.76 7.19 7.14
N PRO A 761 29.76 7.71 7.87
CA PRO A 761 29.64 9.15 8.14
C PRO A 761 30.78 9.73 9.00
N ASP A 762 31.42 8.92 9.83
CA ASP A 762 32.57 9.36 10.63
C ASP A 762 33.76 9.84 9.78
N SER A 763 33.98 9.23 8.63
CA SER A 763 35.20 9.37 7.82
C SER A 763 34.96 10.08 6.49
N TYR A 764 33.75 10.08 5.95
CA TYR A 764 33.49 10.72 4.65
C TYR A 764 33.50 12.26 4.74
N ALA A 765 34.38 12.89 3.95
CA ALA A 765 34.60 14.34 3.96
C ALA A 765 33.35 15.15 3.56
N TYR A 766 32.49 14.56 2.72
CA TYR A 766 31.25 15.19 2.26
C TYR A 766 31.50 16.57 1.64
N SER A 767 32.49 16.70 0.76
CA SER A 767 32.92 17.97 0.12
C SER A 767 32.75 17.99 -1.40
N ASP A 768 32.17 16.93 -1.98
CA ASP A 768 32.07 16.70 -3.41
C ASP A 768 30.89 17.47 -4.02
N GLY A 769 31.01 18.80 -4.10
CA GLY A 769 29.98 19.71 -4.60
C GLY A 769 29.38 20.62 -3.53
N SER A 770 28.39 21.42 -3.92
CA SER A 770 27.71 22.34 -3.00
C SER A 770 26.57 21.62 -2.28
N GLY A 771 26.55 21.66 -0.95
CA GLY A 771 25.45 21.13 -0.13
C GLY A 771 24.30 22.14 0.06
N ASP A 772 24.32 23.22 -0.71
CA ASP A 772 23.41 24.35 -0.56
C ASP A 772 22.24 24.22 -1.56
N MET A 773 21.01 24.33 -1.07
CA MET A 773 19.81 24.59 -1.87
C MET A 773 19.40 26.05 -1.68
N HIS A 774 19.09 26.75 -2.76
CA HIS A 774 18.66 28.15 -2.75
C HIS A 774 17.21 28.26 -3.18
N ILE A 775 16.35 28.79 -2.30
CA ILE A 775 14.94 29.06 -2.53
C ILE A 775 14.78 30.55 -2.80
N TYR A 776 14.50 30.91 -4.05
CA TYR A 776 14.33 32.31 -4.47
C TYR A 776 12.92 32.81 -4.18
N SER A 777 11.93 31.95 -4.37
CA SER A 777 10.53 32.25 -4.05
C SER A 777 9.75 30.95 -3.87
N ALA A 778 8.69 31.02 -3.09
CA ALA A 778 7.65 29.99 -3.06
C ALA A 778 6.29 30.67 -2.94
N ALA A 779 5.22 29.98 -3.34
CA ALA A 779 3.88 30.49 -3.20
C ALA A 779 2.85 29.37 -3.09
N ARG A 780 1.70 29.68 -2.49
CA ARG A 780 0.49 28.86 -2.52
C ARG A 780 -0.62 29.61 -3.25
N TYR A 781 -1.39 28.91 -4.05
CA TYR A 781 -2.60 29.40 -4.70
C TYR A 781 -3.76 28.44 -4.47
N GLU A 782 -4.98 28.95 -4.61
CA GLU A 782 -6.16 28.08 -4.73
C GLU A 782 -6.18 27.39 -6.10
N THR A 783 -6.85 26.23 -6.20
CA THR A 783 -6.92 25.47 -7.47
C THR A 783 -7.63 26.24 -8.58
N SER A 784 -8.54 27.16 -8.24
CA SER A 784 -9.23 28.04 -9.19
C SER A 784 -8.33 29.12 -9.80
N ALA A 785 -7.12 29.32 -9.27
CA ALA A 785 -6.17 30.31 -9.76
C ALA A 785 -5.40 29.86 -11.01
N ALA A 786 -5.58 28.61 -11.45
CA ALA A 786 -4.85 28.08 -12.61
C ALA A 786 -5.72 27.27 -13.56
N SER A 787 -5.22 27.16 -14.78
CA SER A 787 -5.74 26.28 -15.82
C SER A 787 -4.66 25.36 -16.35
N LEU A 788 -5.06 24.18 -16.82
CA LEU A 788 -4.18 23.25 -17.53
C LEU A 788 -4.42 23.35 -19.03
N VAL A 789 -3.36 23.63 -19.78
CA VAL A 789 -3.43 23.77 -21.24
C VAL A 789 -2.50 22.75 -21.89
N PRO A 790 -2.95 21.97 -22.89
CA PRO A 790 -2.07 21.05 -23.61
C PRO A 790 -0.85 21.76 -24.21
N VAL A 791 0.34 21.21 -24.00
CA VAL A 791 1.60 21.70 -24.61
C VAL A 791 1.62 21.25 -26.07
N THR A 792 1.29 22.16 -26.99
CA THR A 792 1.19 21.86 -28.42
C THR A 792 2.41 22.32 -29.23
N ASP A 793 3.31 23.07 -28.62
CA ASP A 793 4.58 23.43 -29.23
C ASP A 793 5.41 22.18 -29.55
N ALA A 794 6.12 22.24 -30.67
CA ALA A 794 6.88 21.11 -31.15
C ALA A 794 8.07 20.84 -30.24
N ARG A 795 8.05 19.71 -29.55
CA ARG A 795 9.19 19.03 -28.93
C ARG A 795 8.74 17.64 -28.53
N PRO A 796 9.63 16.74 -28.12
CA PRO A 796 9.20 15.40 -27.81
C PRO A 796 8.37 15.45 -26.54
N TRP A 797 7.09 15.54 -26.80
CA TRP A 797 5.95 15.36 -25.93
C TRP A 797 4.95 14.44 -26.64
N LEU A 798 5.56 13.55 -27.46
CA LEU A 798 5.19 12.29 -28.09
C LEU A 798 3.86 12.23 -28.84
N ARG A 799 3.89 12.75 -30.08
CA ARG A 799 3.08 12.14 -31.14
C ARG A 799 3.66 10.76 -31.42
N ALA A 800 2.82 9.74 -31.36
CA ALA A 800 3.02 8.55 -32.17
C ALA A 800 3.04 9.02 -33.64
N THR A 801 4.21 9.32 -34.18
CA THR A 801 4.39 9.60 -35.61
C THR A 801 5.78 9.14 -36.03
N ARG A 802 5.80 8.46 -37.18
CA ARG A 802 6.98 8.13 -37.99
C ARG A 802 8.08 9.16 -37.80
N PHE A 803 9.33 8.71 -37.62
CA PHE A 803 10.49 9.52 -37.96
C PHE A 803 10.18 10.19 -39.30
N GLN A 804 10.07 11.52 -39.32
CA GLN A 804 9.96 12.24 -40.58
C GLN A 804 11.18 11.85 -41.38
N VAL A 805 10.92 11.18 -42.49
CA VAL A 805 11.88 10.89 -43.53
C VAL A 805 12.38 12.25 -43.99
N ASN A 806 13.56 12.67 -43.54
CA ASN A 806 14.35 13.57 -44.36
C ASN A 806 14.74 12.75 -45.59
N PRO A 807 14.40 13.20 -46.80
CA PRO A 807 14.65 12.47 -48.04
C PRO A 807 16.14 12.15 -48.26
#